data_AF-A0AAN6LTG2-F1
#
_entry.id   AF-A0AAN6LTG2-F1
#
_cell.length_a   1.000
_cell.length_b   1.000
_cell.length_c   1.000
_cell.angle_alpha   90.00
_cell.angle_beta   90.00
_cell.angle_gamma   90.00
#
_symmetry.space_group_name_H-M   'P 1'
#
loop_
_entity.id
_entity.type
_entity.pdbx_description
1 polymer ?
#
loop_
_entity_poly.entity_id
_entity_poly.type
_entity_poly.pdbx_seq_one_letter_code
_entity_poly.pdbx_strand_id
1 'polypeptide(L)'
;MSLVVDQIRRIDSQLDRLQLSTANGDSAFTIAAEDIHDPRRVARIEQLQRLIKSLSTTNSSKHSLVHPSRVRTILQEANLSSNCASCAFLFEQDDSGSQRRGSTYGQAHESSYEHELEWLLLSKATTQAYGSVLSTILEQTIPLEDDIWYWDDIVSTYRFAGLYSIQTSPVRLYSWSKDVYRDVKDRGGRLAVDGWRDFYTLVTDTIKDRNIREVQRRVVGPLGAVRQEGRKKRAALRRIRTVNANALGLLLGEGLSAESLHNEGVQTPNGLGTSENRHRWKSTVAKSIALMDAVIQSVTDADLHVDKFDGSVAATTQDDHYYDLHEPTGERTASSLKPADVAARLDTLLTKALPAYTTNFQAAVREHGRPSLLVRYWLPVSFALISSTTILRIAVNRKEEILTWVREFGQTVIDFWANWVVEPTKKVIGTIRHDEDSEVSIMSKRSLESDRASLERMVVDFAVQNPEGPALNDTQIADIRAKVREGDLTPVLRAYEKEIQSPVKGAIMGNLASALLIQVQKTKVDVELAMSGIDSILKSQELLFGFIGLTPGVLVTIGVYRWFRGVFSNRRGVKQWARQGQLLLILRNIDRILVGATPNEFGEIFYKDHGLLLCEVHLLRQEASRVLPRRIFHDFLQEIDELVNIQSGLERQQKVVERIRWAYSKWFTA
;
A
#
# COMPACT_ATOMS: atom_id res chain seq x y z
N MET A 1 -8.48 3.64 -7.44
CA MET A 1 -9.65 3.98 -8.28
C MET A 1 -10.84 3.26 -7.66
N SER A 2 -11.88 3.99 -7.27
CA SER A 2 -13.02 3.41 -6.54
C SER A 2 -14.05 2.83 -7.50
N LEU A 3 -14.69 1.74 -7.07
CA LEU A 3 -15.79 1.10 -7.81
C LEU A 3 -16.97 2.05 -8.07
N VAL A 4 -17.28 2.90 -7.10
CA VAL A 4 -18.32 3.94 -7.18
C VAL A 4 -18.09 4.88 -8.37
N VAL A 5 -16.84 5.28 -8.61
CA VAL A 5 -16.49 6.19 -9.72
C VAL A 5 -16.74 5.56 -11.08
N ASP A 6 -16.48 4.27 -11.24
CA ASP A 6 -16.70 3.60 -12.53
C ASP A 6 -18.20 3.41 -12.82
N GLN A 7 -19.01 3.14 -11.79
CA GLN A 7 -20.47 3.09 -11.92
C GLN A 7 -21.03 4.45 -12.37
N ILE A 8 -20.57 5.53 -11.75
CA ILE A 8 -20.99 6.89 -12.11
C ILE A 8 -20.57 7.25 -13.54
N ARG A 9 -19.36 6.87 -13.95
CA ARG A 9 -18.90 7.09 -15.34
C ARG A 9 -19.76 6.34 -16.35
N ARG A 10 -20.21 5.13 -16.02
CA ARG A 10 -21.15 4.37 -16.87
C ARG A 10 -22.47 5.11 -17.01
N ILE A 11 -23.06 5.55 -15.90
CA ILE A 11 -24.34 6.28 -15.89
C ILE A 11 -24.19 7.62 -16.63
N ASP A 12 -23.14 8.39 -16.36
CA ASP A 12 -22.84 9.67 -17.03
C ASP A 12 -22.66 9.48 -18.55
N SER A 13 -21.97 8.41 -18.97
CA SER A 13 -21.82 8.09 -20.41
C SER A 13 -23.14 7.75 -21.10
N GLN A 14 -24.11 7.17 -20.39
CA GLN A 14 -25.44 6.90 -20.93
C GLN A 14 -26.26 8.19 -21.01
N LEU A 15 -26.16 9.07 -20.00
CA LEU A 15 -26.78 10.39 -20.04
C LEU A 15 -26.22 11.24 -21.19
N ASP A 16 -24.92 11.15 -21.48
CA ASP A 16 -24.30 11.80 -22.63
C ASP A 16 -24.83 11.25 -23.97
N ARG A 17 -25.12 9.94 -24.05
CA ARG A 17 -25.79 9.35 -25.24
C ARG A 17 -27.19 9.89 -25.45
N LEU A 18 -27.94 10.15 -24.37
CA LEU A 18 -29.26 10.79 -24.44
C LEU A 18 -29.16 12.24 -24.95
N GLN A 19 -28.07 12.97 -24.66
CA GLN A 19 -27.80 14.29 -25.24
C GLN A 19 -27.52 14.23 -26.74
N LEU A 20 -26.78 13.21 -27.17
CA LEU A 20 -26.40 13.05 -28.58
C LEU A 20 -27.58 12.56 -29.43
N SER A 21 -28.45 11.71 -28.88
CA SER A 21 -29.67 11.28 -29.58
C SER A 21 -30.68 12.42 -29.74
N THR A 22 -30.71 13.38 -28.82
CA THR A 22 -31.49 14.62 -28.98
C THR A 22 -30.88 15.57 -30.00
N ALA A 23 -29.57 15.52 -30.25
CA ALA A 23 -28.89 16.40 -31.20
C ALA A 23 -28.88 15.87 -32.67
N ASN A 24 -28.83 14.56 -32.88
CA ASN A 24 -28.74 13.93 -34.21
C ASN A 24 -30.13 13.73 -34.87
N GLY A 25 -30.77 14.83 -35.26
CA GLY A 25 -31.43 15.00 -36.56
C GLY A 25 -32.72 14.26 -36.96
N ASP A 26 -33.13 13.17 -36.31
CA ASP A 26 -34.31 12.38 -36.76
C ASP A 26 -35.51 12.44 -35.78
N SER A 27 -35.45 13.36 -34.81
CA SER A 27 -36.53 13.58 -33.84
C SER A 27 -36.89 15.05 -33.76
N ALA A 28 -38.16 15.32 -33.48
CA ALA A 28 -38.79 16.64 -33.42
C ALA A 28 -38.28 17.58 -32.29
N PHE A 29 -37.04 17.44 -31.82
CA PHE A 29 -36.38 18.30 -30.84
C PHE A 29 -35.26 19.13 -31.48
N THR A 30 -35.55 19.72 -32.63
CA THR A 30 -34.69 20.77 -33.17
C THR A 30 -34.87 22.02 -32.31
N ILE A 31 -33.81 22.83 -32.14
CA ILE A 31 -33.98 24.19 -31.60
C ILE A 31 -35.03 24.85 -32.49
N ALA A 32 -36.22 25.11 -31.94
CA ALA A 32 -37.29 25.72 -32.73
C ALA A 32 -36.73 27.00 -33.34
N ALA A 33 -37.04 27.29 -34.60
CA ALA A 33 -36.54 28.52 -35.25
C ALA A 33 -36.89 29.77 -34.42
N GLU A 34 -37.96 29.72 -33.63
CA GLU A 34 -38.35 30.73 -32.62
C GLU A 34 -37.38 30.85 -31.43
N ASP A 35 -36.81 29.75 -30.92
CA ASP A 35 -35.88 29.76 -29.78
C ASP A 35 -34.50 30.35 -30.15
N ILE A 36 -34.14 30.33 -31.44
CA ILE A 36 -32.90 30.94 -31.96
C ILE A 36 -33.00 32.48 -31.98
N HIS A 37 -34.21 33.05 -32.03
CA HIS A 37 -34.42 34.49 -32.19
C HIS A 37 -34.43 35.28 -30.87
N ASP A 38 -34.54 34.61 -29.72
CA ASP A 38 -34.52 35.24 -28.38
C ASP A 38 -33.11 35.20 -27.75
N PRO A 39 -32.37 36.32 -27.67
CA PRO A 39 -30.99 36.34 -27.15
C PRO A 39 -30.89 35.91 -25.67
N ARG A 40 -31.98 36.05 -24.90
CA ARG A 40 -32.03 35.62 -23.49
C ARG A 40 -32.14 34.10 -23.34
N ARG A 41 -32.88 33.42 -24.21
CA ARG A 41 -33.02 31.95 -24.21
C ARG A 41 -31.71 31.28 -24.63
N VAL A 42 -31.07 31.81 -25.67
CA VAL A 42 -29.75 31.36 -26.11
C VAL A 42 -28.71 31.47 -24.99
N ALA A 43 -28.68 32.60 -24.25
CA ALA A 43 -27.79 32.76 -23.10
C ALA A 43 -28.10 31.77 -21.96
N ARG A 44 -29.37 31.47 -21.70
CA ARG A 44 -29.80 30.48 -20.69
C ARG A 44 -29.40 29.06 -21.10
N ILE A 45 -29.61 28.69 -22.35
CA ILE A 45 -29.19 27.40 -22.93
C ILE A 45 -27.68 27.22 -22.80
N GLU A 46 -26.90 28.24 -23.15
CA GLU A 46 -25.44 28.20 -23.03
C GLU A 46 -24.99 28.07 -21.56
N GLN A 47 -25.65 28.78 -20.64
CA GLN A 47 -25.41 28.65 -19.20
C GLN A 47 -25.70 27.22 -18.73
N LEU A 48 -26.85 26.64 -19.06
CA LEU A 48 -27.22 25.27 -18.69
C LEU A 48 -26.22 24.25 -19.25
N GLN A 49 -25.82 24.37 -20.52
CA GLN A 49 -24.81 23.50 -21.12
C GLN A 49 -23.45 23.60 -20.43
N ARG A 50 -23.01 24.80 -20.03
CA ARG A 50 -21.79 24.98 -19.23
C ARG A 50 -21.90 24.32 -17.86
N LEU A 51 -23.05 24.46 -17.18
CA LEU A 51 -23.30 23.82 -15.88
C LEU A 51 -23.33 22.29 -15.99
N ILE A 52 -24.02 21.74 -16.99
CA ILE A 52 -24.04 20.31 -17.31
C ILE A 52 -22.61 19.79 -17.52
N LYS A 53 -21.81 20.49 -18.33
CA LYS A 53 -20.41 20.13 -18.59
C LYS A 53 -19.54 20.17 -17.32
N SER A 54 -19.88 21.02 -16.36
CA SER A 54 -19.18 21.11 -15.08
C SER A 54 -19.53 19.97 -14.10
N LEU A 55 -20.70 19.33 -14.28
CA LEU A 55 -21.15 18.16 -13.53
C LEU A 55 -20.69 16.83 -14.14
N SER A 56 -20.42 16.81 -15.45
CA SER A 56 -19.91 15.64 -16.13
C SER A 56 -18.54 15.20 -15.61
N THR A 57 -18.37 13.89 -15.49
CA THR A 57 -17.13 13.28 -15.05
C THR A 57 -16.06 13.40 -16.12
N THR A 58 -14.96 14.09 -15.81
CA THR A 58 -13.80 14.15 -16.73
C THR A 58 -12.93 12.90 -16.56
N ASN A 59 -12.21 12.51 -17.61
CA ASN A 59 -11.30 11.35 -17.63
C ASN A 59 -10.12 11.42 -16.62
N SER A 60 -10.05 12.46 -15.79
CA SER A 60 -8.99 12.65 -14.80
C SER A 60 -9.18 11.71 -13.60
N SER A 61 -8.11 10.99 -13.25
CA SER A 61 -8.13 9.84 -12.33
C SER A 61 -8.08 10.19 -10.83
N LYS A 62 -7.97 11.47 -10.47
CA LYS A 62 -7.73 11.89 -9.07
C LYS A 62 -8.96 12.43 -8.32
N HIS A 63 -9.91 13.06 -9.01
CA HIS A 63 -11.17 13.56 -8.41
C HIS A 63 -12.30 13.46 -9.44
N SER A 64 -12.98 12.32 -9.48
CA SER A 64 -14.08 12.07 -10.44
C SER A 64 -15.47 12.32 -9.83
N LEU A 65 -15.56 12.48 -8.50
CA LEU A 65 -16.81 12.83 -7.80
C LEU A 65 -16.83 14.33 -7.52
N VAL A 66 -17.90 15.00 -7.93
CA VAL A 66 -18.12 16.40 -7.59
C VAL A 66 -18.55 16.49 -6.12
N HIS A 67 -17.92 17.37 -5.34
CA HIS A 67 -18.27 17.52 -3.92
C HIS A 67 -19.74 17.98 -3.76
N PRO A 68 -20.50 17.48 -2.77
CA PRO A 68 -21.92 17.82 -2.58
C PRO A 68 -22.21 19.33 -2.54
N SER A 69 -21.30 20.13 -1.96
CA SER A 69 -21.43 21.59 -1.95
C SER A 69 -21.36 22.22 -3.34
N ARG A 70 -20.57 21.64 -4.26
CA ARG A 70 -20.46 22.13 -5.63
C ARG A 70 -21.71 21.78 -6.43
N VAL A 71 -22.25 20.56 -6.25
CA VAL A 71 -23.55 20.17 -6.84
C VAL A 71 -24.64 21.14 -6.40
N ARG A 72 -24.68 21.49 -5.10
CA ARG A 72 -25.61 22.50 -4.57
C ARG A 72 -25.46 23.87 -5.22
N THR A 73 -24.23 24.39 -5.35
CA THR A 73 -24.02 25.70 -6.01
C THR A 73 -24.53 25.68 -7.45
N ILE A 74 -24.37 24.56 -8.15
CA ILE A 74 -24.81 24.40 -9.54
C ILE A 74 -26.33 24.31 -9.63
N LEU A 75 -26.99 23.59 -8.72
CA LEU A 75 -28.46 23.53 -8.64
C LEU A 75 -29.07 24.90 -8.34
N GLN A 76 -28.43 25.69 -7.47
CA GLN A 76 -28.86 27.07 -7.16
C GLN A 76 -28.61 28.03 -8.32
N GLU A 77 -27.50 27.87 -9.04
CA GLU A 77 -27.14 28.70 -10.21
C GLU A 77 -28.00 28.39 -11.45
N ALA A 78 -28.53 27.17 -11.54
CA ALA A 78 -29.35 26.71 -12.66
C ALA A 78 -30.73 27.38 -12.74
N ASN A 79 -31.26 27.97 -11.66
CA ASN A 79 -32.58 28.64 -11.63
C ASN A 79 -33.68 27.85 -12.37
N LEU A 80 -33.83 26.58 -12.00
CA LEU A 80 -34.76 25.63 -12.62
C LEU A 80 -36.19 26.17 -12.63
N SER A 81 -36.90 25.99 -13.74
CA SER A 81 -38.25 26.52 -13.90
C SER A 81 -39.23 25.87 -12.92
N SER A 82 -39.96 26.71 -12.16
CA SER A 82 -41.10 26.28 -11.34
C SER A 82 -42.38 26.15 -12.16
N ASN A 83 -42.44 26.83 -13.31
CA ASN A 83 -43.55 26.83 -14.25
C ASN A 83 -43.25 25.84 -15.39
N CYS A 84 -43.81 24.65 -15.29
CA CYS A 84 -43.86 23.71 -16.41
C CYS A 84 -44.96 24.17 -17.38
N ALA A 85 -44.58 24.89 -18.45
CA ALA A 85 -45.52 25.32 -19.50
C ALA A 85 -46.22 24.13 -20.18
N SER A 86 -45.58 22.96 -20.21
CA SER A 86 -46.12 21.68 -20.72
C SER A 86 -47.10 20.98 -19.78
N CYS A 87 -47.14 21.34 -18.49
CA CYS A 87 -48.00 20.70 -17.49
C CYS A 87 -49.35 21.42 -17.30
N ALA A 88 -49.43 22.71 -17.64
CA ALA A 88 -50.63 23.53 -17.44
C ALA A 88 -51.82 23.05 -18.30
N PHE A 89 -51.57 22.47 -19.47
CA PHE A 89 -52.63 22.08 -20.40
C PHE A 89 -53.30 20.73 -20.07
N LEU A 90 -52.68 19.89 -19.24
CA LEU A 90 -53.21 18.56 -18.89
C LEU A 90 -54.28 18.63 -17.77
N PHE A 91 -54.27 19.67 -16.93
CA PHE A 91 -55.21 19.82 -15.82
C PHE A 91 -56.37 20.79 -16.10
N GLU A 92 -56.30 21.61 -17.15
CA GLU A 92 -57.41 22.51 -17.51
C GLU A 92 -58.59 21.79 -18.17
N GLN A 93 -58.45 20.50 -18.51
CA GLN A 93 -59.49 19.74 -19.21
C GLN A 93 -60.43 18.94 -18.29
N ASP A 94 -60.19 18.86 -16.98
CA ASP A 94 -60.97 18.00 -16.08
C ASP A 94 -62.02 18.73 -15.21
N ASP A 95 -62.14 20.06 -15.27
CA ASP A 95 -63.01 20.82 -14.36
C ASP A 95 -64.16 21.62 -15.03
N SER A 96 -64.50 21.33 -16.28
CA SER A 96 -65.71 21.92 -16.88
C SER A 96 -66.46 20.96 -17.81
N GLY A 97 -67.49 20.31 -17.25
CA GLY A 97 -68.49 19.58 -18.01
C GLY A 97 -69.24 20.53 -18.96
N SER A 98 -68.81 20.62 -20.21
CA SER A 98 -69.66 21.04 -21.31
C SER A 98 -69.21 20.42 -22.64
N GLN A 99 -70.12 19.64 -23.22
CA GLN A 99 -69.96 19.04 -24.55
C GLN A 99 -69.82 20.14 -25.61
N ARG A 100 -68.63 20.28 -26.20
CA ARG A 100 -68.48 20.75 -27.59
C ARG A 100 -67.46 19.89 -28.34
N ARG A 101 -67.99 18.95 -29.11
CA ARG A 101 -67.27 18.29 -30.22
C ARG A 101 -66.94 19.36 -31.27
N GLY A 102 -65.66 19.71 -31.37
CA GLY A 102 -65.06 20.42 -32.48
C GLY A 102 -63.68 19.84 -32.73
N SER A 103 -63.56 18.98 -33.73
CA SER A 103 -62.31 18.38 -34.16
C SER A 103 -61.36 19.45 -34.71
N THR A 104 -60.25 19.68 -34.02
CA THR A 104 -59.05 20.26 -34.62
C THR A 104 -57.89 19.36 -34.21
N TYR A 105 -57.53 18.43 -35.08
CA TYR A 105 -56.24 17.76 -35.01
C TYR A 105 -55.16 18.81 -35.32
N GLY A 106 -54.34 19.17 -34.34
CA GLY A 106 -53.23 20.10 -34.55
C GLY A 106 -52.56 20.53 -33.25
N GLN A 107 -51.27 20.18 -33.12
CA GLN A 107 -50.29 20.62 -32.13
C GLN A 107 -50.40 20.04 -30.70
N ALA A 108 -49.81 18.86 -30.51
CA ALA A 108 -49.15 18.56 -29.25
C ALA A 108 -48.00 19.58 -29.08
N HIS A 109 -48.12 20.51 -28.13
CA HIS A 109 -47.03 21.43 -27.79
C HIS A 109 -45.85 20.62 -27.25
N GLU A 110 -44.80 20.50 -28.06
CA GLU A 110 -43.54 19.80 -27.75
C GLU A 110 -42.88 20.42 -26.51
N SER A 111 -42.28 19.60 -25.63
CA SER A 111 -41.54 20.10 -24.46
C SER A 111 -40.40 21.01 -24.93
N SER A 112 -40.29 22.21 -24.35
CA SER A 112 -39.23 23.15 -24.74
C SER A 112 -37.84 22.55 -24.51
N TYR A 113 -36.92 22.78 -25.44
CA TYR A 113 -35.52 22.34 -25.36
C TYR A 113 -34.84 22.76 -24.03
N GLU A 114 -35.22 23.92 -23.49
CA GLU A 114 -34.75 24.38 -22.17
C GLU A 114 -35.15 23.41 -21.04
N HIS A 115 -36.38 22.90 -21.08
CA HIS A 115 -36.90 21.96 -20.07
C HIS A 115 -36.18 20.61 -20.11
N GLU A 116 -35.80 20.13 -21.30
CA GLU A 116 -34.99 18.91 -21.42
C GLU A 116 -33.57 19.11 -20.87
N LEU A 117 -32.96 20.28 -21.09
CA LEU A 117 -31.67 20.62 -20.48
C LEU A 117 -31.74 20.74 -18.95
N GLU A 118 -32.83 21.28 -18.41
CA GLU A 118 -33.07 21.35 -16.96
C GLU A 118 -33.14 19.95 -16.33
N TRP A 119 -33.91 19.05 -16.92
CA TRP A 119 -33.99 17.65 -16.47
C TRP A 119 -32.67 16.92 -16.60
N LEU A 120 -31.87 17.25 -17.62
CA LEU A 120 -30.57 16.64 -17.82
C LEU A 120 -29.51 17.14 -16.83
N LEU A 121 -29.55 18.43 -16.50
CA LEU A 121 -28.74 18.98 -15.42
C LEU A 121 -29.10 18.28 -14.10
N LEU A 122 -30.39 18.10 -13.84
CA LEU A 122 -30.89 17.40 -12.67
C LEU A 122 -30.45 15.93 -12.66
N SER A 123 -30.52 15.20 -13.78
CA SER A 123 -30.06 13.81 -13.83
C SER A 123 -28.56 13.68 -13.56
N LYS A 124 -27.71 14.54 -14.14
CA LYS A 124 -26.27 14.56 -13.83
C LYS A 124 -26.01 14.93 -12.36
N ALA A 125 -26.74 15.90 -11.81
CA ALA A 125 -26.65 16.24 -10.39
C ALA A 125 -27.04 15.06 -9.49
N THR A 126 -28.10 14.33 -9.84
CA THR A 126 -28.55 13.13 -9.12
C THR A 126 -27.53 12.00 -9.24
N THR A 127 -26.90 11.78 -10.39
CA THR A 127 -25.83 10.78 -10.54
C THR A 127 -24.62 11.10 -9.66
N GLN A 128 -24.22 12.38 -9.57
CA GLN A 128 -23.15 12.81 -8.66
C GLN A 128 -23.55 12.66 -7.18
N ALA A 129 -24.79 13.01 -6.83
CA ALA A 129 -25.33 12.84 -5.49
C ALA A 129 -25.40 11.37 -5.07
N TYR A 130 -25.91 10.50 -5.94
CA TYR A 130 -25.94 9.04 -5.78
C TYR A 130 -24.54 8.48 -5.53
N GLY A 131 -23.56 8.92 -6.33
CA GLY A 131 -22.17 8.62 -6.11
C GLY A 131 -21.64 9.04 -4.74
N SER A 132 -21.98 10.25 -4.30
CA SER A 132 -21.56 10.76 -3.00
C SER A 132 -22.19 9.98 -1.84
N VAL A 133 -23.46 9.58 -1.95
CA VAL A 133 -24.16 8.75 -0.95
C VAL A 133 -23.51 7.37 -0.89
N LEU A 134 -23.32 6.71 -2.04
CA LEU A 134 -22.70 5.38 -2.12
C LEU A 134 -21.27 5.40 -1.58
N SER A 135 -20.46 6.41 -1.94
CA SER A 135 -19.09 6.55 -1.41
C SER A 135 -19.09 6.78 0.09
N THR A 136 -20.01 7.62 0.61
CA THR A 136 -20.10 7.91 2.04
C THR A 136 -20.45 6.67 2.86
N ILE A 137 -21.48 5.91 2.45
CA ILE A 137 -21.88 4.68 3.16
C ILE A 137 -20.77 3.62 3.06
N LEU A 138 -20.14 3.47 1.89
CA LEU A 138 -19.07 2.49 1.67
C LEU A 138 -17.81 2.81 2.49
N GLU A 139 -17.30 4.04 2.42
CA GLU A 139 -16.11 4.49 3.16
C GLU A 139 -16.32 4.44 4.68
N GLN A 140 -17.55 4.68 5.14
CA GLN A 140 -17.90 4.57 6.55
C GLN A 140 -18.04 3.11 6.99
N THR A 141 -18.52 2.20 6.14
CA THR A 141 -18.77 0.80 6.50
C THR A 141 -17.49 -0.05 6.52
N ILE A 142 -16.53 0.22 5.62
CA ILE A 142 -15.25 -0.50 5.56
C ILE A 142 -14.50 -0.55 6.91
N PRO A 143 -14.24 0.58 7.62
CA PRO A 143 -13.50 0.56 8.88
C PRO A 143 -14.21 -0.15 10.05
N LEU A 144 -15.51 -0.46 9.93
CA LEU A 144 -16.22 -1.22 10.97
C LEU A 144 -15.69 -2.64 11.08
N GLU A 145 -15.12 -3.20 10.00
CA GLU A 145 -14.51 -4.51 10.06
C GLU A 145 -13.36 -4.57 11.08
N ASP A 146 -12.45 -3.59 11.05
CA ASP A 146 -11.34 -3.49 12.00
C ASP A 146 -11.83 -3.41 13.46
N ASP A 147 -12.93 -2.68 13.69
CA ASP A 147 -13.55 -2.55 15.01
C ASP A 147 -14.23 -3.85 15.45
N ILE A 148 -14.88 -4.57 14.53
CA ILE A 148 -15.45 -5.90 14.79
C ILE A 148 -14.35 -6.91 15.13
N TRP A 149 -13.23 -6.91 14.41
CA TRP A 149 -12.06 -7.76 14.66
C TRP A 149 -11.45 -7.46 16.02
N TYR A 150 -11.29 -6.18 16.38
CA TYR A 150 -10.80 -5.77 17.69
C TYR A 150 -11.64 -6.36 18.83
N TRP A 151 -12.97 -6.31 18.71
CA TRP A 151 -13.85 -6.91 19.70
C TRP A 151 -13.84 -8.45 19.66
N ASP A 152 -13.60 -9.08 18.51
CA ASP A 152 -13.44 -10.52 18.43
C ASP A 152 -12.20 -11.00 19.18
N ASP A 153 -11.08 -10.28 19.06
CA ASP A 153 -9.85 -10.58 19.82
C ASP A 153 -10.08 -10.49 21.33
N ILE A 154 -10.83 -9.47 21.78
CA ILE A 154 -11.19 -9.30 23.20
C ILE A 154 -12.15 -10.39 23.67
N VAL A 155 -13.13 -10.77 22.86
CA VAL A 155 -14.14 -11.77 23.24
C VAL A 155 -13.54 -13.18 23.19
N SER A 156 -12.61 -13.47 22.28
CA SER A 156 -11.98 -14.78 22.12
C SER A 156 -10.94 -15.07 23.21
N THR A 157 -10.14 -14.06 23.61
CA THR A 157 -8.94 -14.28 24.44
C THR A 157 -8.98 -13.56 25.78
N TYR A 158 -8.76 -14.30 26.87
CA TYR A 158 -8.73 -13.74 28.23
C TYR A 158 -7.63 -12.70 28.45
N ARG A 159 -6.47 -12.84 27.79
CA ARG A 159 -5.36 -11.87 27.87
C ARG A 159 -5.77 -10.49 27.32
N PHE A 160 -6.42 -10.45 26.16
CA PHE A 160 -6.89 -9.19 25.57
C PHE A 160 -8.06 -8.58 26.36
N ALA A 161 -8.97 -9.41 26.89
CA ALA A 161 -10.00 -8.94 27.83
C ALA A 161 -9.40 -8.33 29.11
N GLY A 162 -8.35 -8.94 29.66
CA GLY A 162 -7.62 -8.42 30.82
C GLY A 162 -6.94 -7.08 30.50
N LEU A 163 -6.23 -6.98 29.37
CA LEU A 163 -5.62 -5.74 28.91
C LEU A 163 -6.65 -4.62 28.70
N TYR A 164 -7.80 -4.92 28.08
CA TYR A 164 -8.88 -3.95 27.90
C TYR A 164 -9.48 -3.48 29.24
N SER A 165 -9.64 -4.40 30.21
CA SER A 165 -10.11 -4.06 31.56
C SER A 165 -9.17 -3.06 32.24
N ILE A 166 -7.86 -3.28 32.14
CA ILE A 166 -6.85 -2.37 32.68
C ILE A 166 -6.86 -1.04 31.90
N GLN A 167 -6.91 -1.09 30.56
CA GLN A 167 -6.95 0.12 29.71
C GLN A 167 -8.14 1.03 30.04
N THR A 168 -9.32 0.46 30.28
CA THR A 168 -10.55 1.21 30.58
C THR A 168 -10.75 1.51 32.07
N SER A 169 -9.90 0.97 32.95
CA SER A 169 -10.01 1.16 34.40
C SER A 169 -9.99 2.63 34.86
N PRO A 170 -9.19 3.56 34.29
CA PRO A 170 -9.20 4.96 34.74
C PRO A 170 -10.53 5.66 34.43
N VAL A 171 -11.11 5.37 33.26
CA VAL A 171 -12.41 5.93 32.85
C VAL A 171 -13.53 5.37 33.72
N ARG A 172 -13.47 4.06 34.01
CA ARG A 172 -14.43 3.40 34.91
C ARG A 172 -14.33 3.93 36.34
N LEU A 173 -13.11 4.11 36.87
CA LEU A 173 -12.86 4.74 38.17
C LEU A 173 -13.41 6.17 38.22
N TYR A 174 -13.18 6.96 37.17
CA TYR A 174 -13.71 8.32 37.10
C TYR A 174 -15.25 8.32 37.11
N SER A 175 -15.89 7.48 36.29
CA SER A 175 -17.36 7.35 36.27
C SER A 175 -17.92 6.90 37.62
N TRP A 176 -17.28 5.92 38.26
CA TRP A 176 -17.63 5.45 39.60
C TRP A 176 -17.46 6.56 40.65
N SER A 177 -16.36 7.32 40.62
CA SER A 177 -16.13 8.44 41.54
C SER A 177 -17.17 9.55 41.38
N LYS A 178 -17.64 9.79 40.15
CA LYS A 178 -18.72 10.74 39.85
C LYS A 178 -20.06 10.26 40.40
N ASP A 179 -20.35 8.96 40.29
CA ASP A 179 -21.56 8.37 40.87
C ASP A 179 -21.54 8.43 42.41
N VAL A 180 -20.38 8.16 43.03
CA VAL A 180 -20.20 8.33 44.48
C VAL A 180 -20.36 9.79 44.87
N TYR A 181 -19.80 10.73 44.10
CA TYR A 181 -19.97 12.16 44.36
C TYR A 181 -21.43 12.62 44.26
N ARG A 182 -22.20 12.11 43.29
CA ARG A 182 -23.64 12.38 43.19
C ARG A 182 -24.41 11.82 44.38
N ASP A 183 -24.16 10.57 44.77
CA ASP A 183 -24.80 9.92 45.92
C ASP A 183 -24.49 10.67 47.22
N VAL A 184 -23.24 11.09 47.42
CA VAL A 184 -22.82 11.92 48.56
C VAL A 184 -23.52 13.29 48.54
N LYS A 185 -23.68 13.90 47.37
CA LYS A 185 -24.43 15.15 47.22
C LYS A 185 -25.92 14.98 47.54
N ASP A 186 -26.53 13.89 47.10
CA ASP A 186 -27.94 13.58 47.30
C ASP A 186 -28.26 13.19 48.76
N ARG A 187 -27.32 12.50 49.44
CA ARG A 187 -27.38 12.15 50.89
C ARG A 187 -27.09 13.33 51.83
N GLY A 188 -26.99 14.56 51.32
CA GLY A 188 -26.80 15.75 52.14
C GLY A 188 -25.37 16.31 52.16
N GLY A 189 -24.54 16.04 51.15
CA GLY A 189 -23.18 16.60 51.01
C GLY A 189 -23.09 18.14 50.95
N ARG A 190 -24.23 18.85 50.94
CA ARG A 190 -24.31 20.31 51.18
C ARG A 190 -24.25 20.70 52.67
N LEU A 191 -24.47 19.77 53.60
CA LEU A 191 -24.37 19.99 55.05
C LEU A 191 -22.94 19.80 55.57
N ALA A 192 -22.02 19.25 54.77
CA ALA A 192 -20.60 19.07 55.12
C ALA A 192 -19.77 20.36 54.91
N VAL A 193 -20.33 21.52 55.26
CA VAL A 193 -19.60 22.81 55.25
C VAL A 193 -18.68 22.93 56.47
N ASP A 194 -18.96 22.19 57.55
CA ASP A 194 -18.26 22.35 58.84
C ASP A 194 -17.01 21.47 59.03
N GLY A 195 -16.65 20.59 58.08
CA GLY A 195 -15.37 19.89 58.19
C GLY A 195 -15.06 18.81 57.15
N TRP A 196 -13.80 18.78 56.71
CA TRP A 196 -13.25 17.69 55.88
C TRP A 196 -13.44 16.31 56.51
N ARG A 197 -13.45 16.22 57.84
CA ARG A 197 -13.63 14.96 58.57
C ARG A 197 -15.01 14.35 58.33
N ASP A 198 -16.07 15.16 58.38
CA ASP A 198 -17.45 14.70 58.18
C ASP A 198 -17.73 14.34 56.72
N PHE A 199 -17.06 15.03 55.79
CA PHE A 199 -17.05 14.65 54.38
C PHE A 199 -16.34 13.31 54.16
N TYR A 200 -15.16 13.11 54.76
CA TYR A 200 -14.41 11.85 54.63
C TYR A 200 -15.15 10.68 55.27
N THR A 201 -15.83 10.86 56.41
CA THR A 201 -16.64 9.81 57.03
C THR A 201 -17.86 9.48 56.17
N LEU A 202 -18.58 10.48 55.65
CA LEU A 202 -19.70 10.26 54.75
C LEU A 202 -19.29 9.53 53.46
N VAL A 203 -18.18 9.93 52.84
CA VAL A 203 -17.63 9.24 51.66
C VAL A 203 -17.21 7.81 52.01
N THR A 204 -16.53 7.63 53.15
CA THR A 204 -16.06 6.31 53.60
C THR A 204 -17.22 5.38 53.92
N ASP A 205 -18.29 5.88 54.55
CA ASP A 205 -19.49 5.11 54.86
C ASP A 205 -20.26 4.76 53.58
N THR A 206 -20.36 5.69 52.63
CA THR A 206 -20.96 5.41 51.31
C THR A 206 -20.16 4.35 50.53
N ILE A 207 -18.82 4.35 50.65
CA ILE A 207 -17.94 3.33 50.05
C ILE A 207 -18.01 2.01 50.81
N LYS A 208 -18.14 2.01 52.14
CA LYS A 208 -18.28 0.79 52.94
C LYS A 208 -19.64 0.12 52.70
N ASP A 209 -20.71 0.91 52.58
CA ASP A 209 -22.04 0.45 52.19
C ASP A 209 -22.01 -0.21 50.81
N ARG A 210 -21.29 0.40 49.86
CA ARG A 210 -20.97 -0.19 48.54
C ARG A 210 -19.74 -1.09 48.62
N ASN A 211 -19.89 -2.22 49.32
CA ASN A 211 -18.95 -3.34 49.45
C ASN A 211 -17.75 -3.32 48.47
N ILE A 212 -16.52 -3.42 48.97
CA ILE A 212 -15.26 -3.45 48.16
C ILE A 212 -15.31 -4.47 47.02
N ARG A 213 -16.07 -5.56 47.17
CA ARG A 213 -16.32 -6.55 46.09
C ARG A 213 -17.12 -5.98 44.92
N GLU A 214 -18.00 -5.02 45.15
CA GLU A 214 -18.74 -4.29 44.12
C GLU A 214 -17.84 -3.31 43.38
N VAL A 215 -16.91 -2.64 44.07
CA VAL A 215 -15.86 -1.82 43.46
C VAL A 215 -14.97 -2.67 42.55
N GLN A 216 -14.53 -3.84 43.03
CA GLN A 216 -13.78 -4.79 42.21
C GLN A 216 -14.61 -5.26 41.00
N ARG A 217 -15.90 -5.56 41.17
CA ARG A 217 -16.81 -5.96 40.06
C ARG A 217 -17.09 -4.87 39.03
N ARG A 218 -17.05 -3.60 39.42
CA ARG A 218 -17.41 -2.47 38.53
C ARG A 218 -16.19 -1.82 37.87
N VAL A 219 -15.07 -1.77 38.56
CA VAL A 219 -13.83 -1.13 38.08
C VAL A 219 -12.93 -2.12 37.36
N VAL A 220 -12.63 -3.26 38.01
CA VAL A 220 -11.83 -4.36 37.47
C VAL A 220 -12.76 -5.54 37.27
N GLY A 221 -13.84 -5.31 36.51
CA GLY A 221 -14.94 -6.27 36.44
C GLY A 221 -14.45 -7.68 36.09
N PRO A 222 -15.15 -8.73 36.56
CA PRO A 222 -14.79 -10.10 36.21
C PRO A 222 -14.68 -10.16 34.69
N LEU A 223 -13.66 -10.82 34.16
CA LEU A 223 -13.37 -10.88 32.71
C LEU A 223 -14.62 -11.25 31.88
N GLY A 224 -15.60 -11.94 32.47
CA GLY A 224 -16.93 -12.17 31.90
C GLY A 224 -17.76 -10.93 31.60
N ALA A 225 -17.79 -9.91 32.46
CA ALA A 225 -18.55 -8.67 32.24
C ALA A 225 -17.98 -7.85 31.06
N VAL A 226 -16.64 -7.76 30.98
CA VAL A 226 -15.95 -7.15 29.83
C VAL A 226 -16.25 -7.89 28.53
N ARG A 227 -16.26 -9.23 28.57
CA ARG A 227 -16.61 -10.05 27.39
C ARG A 227 -18.07 -9.91 26.99
N GLN A 228 -18.99 -9.77 27.95
CA GLN A 228 -20.41 -9.50 27.65
C GLN A 228 -20.59 -8.11 27.03
N GLU A 229 -19.92 -7.09 27.56
CA GLU A 229 -19.87 -5.75 26.95
C GLU A 229 -19.33 -5.81 25.53
N GLY A 230 -18.18 -6.48 25.33
CA GLY A 230 -17.58 -6.68 24.01
C GLY A 230 -18.49 -7.44 23.05
N ARG A 231 -19.25 -8.45 23.53
CA ARG A 231 -20.26 -9.15 22.72
C ARG A 231 -21.40 -8.23 22.29
N LYS A 232 -21.91 -7.39 23.20
CA LYS A 232 -22.96 -6.41 22.89
C LYS A 232 -22.47 -5.40 21.85
N LYS A 233 -21.29 -4.82 22.07
CA LYS A 233 -20.66 -3.86 21.14
C LYS A 233 -20.37 -4.47 19.77
N ARG A 234 -19.81 -5.67 19.73
CA ARG A 234 -19.61 -6.43 18.49
C ARG A 234 -20.93 -6.71 17.76
N ALA A 235 -21.98 -7.11 18.49
CA ALA A 235 -23.28 -7.38 17.90
C ALA A 235 -23.89 -6.10 17.30
N ALA A 236 -23.81 -4.97 18.00
CA ALA A 236 -24.26 -3.67 17.49
C ALA A 236 -23.49 -3.24 16.23
N LEU A 237 -22.16 -3.31 16.23
CA LEU A 237 -21.34 -2.98 15.05
C LEU A 237 -21.64 -3.89 13.85
N ARG A 238 -21.86 -5.19 14.10
CA ARG A 238 -22.27 -6.12 13.05
C ARG A 238 -23.62 -5.77 12.46
N ARG A 239 -24.59 -5.38 13.30
CA ARG A 239 -25.91 -4.93 12.83
C ARG A 239 -25.79 -3.70 11.95
N ILE A 240 -25.06 -2.68 12.41
CA ILE A 240 -24.79 -1.46 11.63
C ILE A 240 -24.13 -1.80 10.30
N ARG A 241 -23.11 -2.67 10.29
CA ARG A 241 -22.47 -3.14 9.06
C ARG A 241 -23.46 -3.83 8.12
N THR A 242 -24.30 -4.73 8.63
CA THR A 242 -25.26 -5.47 7.79
C THR A 242 -26.38 -4.59 7.26
N VAL A 243 -26.85 -3.60 8.04
CA VAL A 243 -27.87 -2.63 7.60
C VAL A 243 -27.28 -1.71 6.52
N ASN A 244 -26.08 -1.18 6.72
CA ASN A 244 -25.38 -0.39 5.70
C ASN A 244 -25.08 -1.20 4.45
N ALA A 245 -24.68 -2.46 4.58
CA ALA A 245 -24.49 -3.35 3.44
C ALA A 245 -25.81 -3.58 2.69
N ASN A 246 -26.91 -3.81 3.41
CA ASN A 246 -28.22 -3.94 2.77
C ASN A 246 -28.64 -2.66 2.03
N ALA A 247 -28.42 -1.50 2.65
CA ALA A 247 -28.62 -0.20 2.01
C ALA A 247 -27.78 -0.02 0.74
N LEU A 248 -26.49 -0.37 0.77
CA LEU A 248 -25.62 -0.35 -0.43
C LEU A 248 -26.14 -1.28 -1.52
N GLY A 249 -26.59 -2.47 -1.14
CA GLY A 249 -27.12 -3.45 -2.08
C GLY A 249 -28.43 -3.01 -2.71
N LEU A 250 -29.35 -2.46 -1.93
CA LEU A 250 -30.63 -1.92 -2.40
C LEU A 250 -30.43 -0.71 -3.30
N LEU A 251 -29.54 0.21 -2.92
CA LEU A 251 -29.20 1.37 -3.76
C LEU A 251 -28.60 0.97 -5.11
N LEU A 252 -27.81 -0.10 -5.17
CA LEU A 252 -27.21 -0.57 -6.43
C LEU A 252 -28.18 -1.46 -7.24
N GLY A 253 -29.03 -2.23 -6.55
CA GLY A 253 -29.98 -3.18 -7.13
C GLY A 253 -31.30 -2.57 -7.59
N GLU A 254 -31.77 -1.48 -6.99
CA GLU A 254 -33.02 -0.80 -7.37
C GLU A 254 -32.82 0.68 -7.80
N GLY A 255 -31.64 1.24 -7.55
CA GLY A 255 -31.31 2.63 -7.91
C GLY A 255 -30.90 2.81 -9.37
N LEU A 256 -30.29 3.97 -9.66
CA LEU A 256 -29.93 4.40 -11.02
C LEU A 256 -29.09 3.38 -11.80
N SER A 257 -28.25 2.59 -11.11
CA SER A 257 -27.41 1.58 -11.74
C SER A 257 -28.18 0.39 -12.30
N ALA A 258 -29.24 -0.07 -11.63
CA ALA A 258 -29.99 -1.24 -12.06
C ALA A 258 -30.74 -0.99 -13.36
N GLU A 259 -31.46 0.13 -13.44
CA GLU A 259 -32.19 0.53 -14.66
C GLU A 259 -31.24 0.89 -15.83
N SER A 260 -30.01 1.34 -15.53
CA SER A 260 -28.96 1.57 -16.54
C SER A 260 -28.38 0.27 -17.13
N LEU A 261 -28.33 -0.81 -16.35
CA LEU A 261 -27.76 -2.12 -16.72
C LEU A 261 -28.78 -3.01 -17.46
N HIS A 262 -30.08 -2.88 -17.15
CA HIS A 262 -31.17 -3.56 -17.87
C HIS A 262 -31.28 -3.18 -19.36
N ASN A 263 -30.50 -2.21 -19.83
CA ASN A 263 -30.68 -1.56 -21.13
C ASN A 263 -29.59 -1.85 -22.18
N GLU A 264 -28.89 -2.99 -22.08
CA GLU A 264 -28.29 -3.60 -23.29
C GLU A 264 -29.37 -3.95 -24.36
N GLY A 265 -30.66 -3.85 -23.98
CA GLY A 265 -31.82 -3.86 -24.84
C GLY A 265 -32.34 -2.50 -25.36
N VAL A 266 -31.59 -1.38 -25.29
CA VAL A 266 -31.83 -0.29 -26.27
C VAL A 266 -31.29 -0.77 -27.62
N GLN A 267 -32.04 -1.67 -28.23
CA GLN A 267 -31.85 -2.02 -29.62
C GLN A 267 -31.86 -0.74 -30.45
N THR A 268 -31.02 -0.75 -31.48
CA THR A 268 -31.14 0.02 -32.72
C THR A 268 -32.53 0.65 -32.93
N PRO A 269 -32.62 1.92 -33.38
CA PRO A 269 -33.89 2.56 -33.67
C PRO A 269 -34.51 1.89 -34.91
N ASN A 270 -35.16 0.74 -34.73
CA ASN A 270 -36.26 0.39 -35.60
C ASN A 270 -37.40 1.30 -35.17
N GLY A 271 -37.76 2.23 -36.06
CA GLY A 271 -38.64 3.38 -35.83
C GLY A 271 -40.10 3.07 -35.46
N LEU A 272 -40.31 2.26 -34.43
CA LEU A 272 -41.61 1.92 -33.87
C LEU A 272 -41.59 1.82 -32.33
N GLY A 273 -40.70 2.57 -31.67
CA GLY A 273 -40.76 2.78 -30.22
C GLY A 273 -41.71 3.93 -29.91
N THR A 274 -42.79 3.67 -29.17
CA THR A 274 -43.78 4.67 -28.76
C THR A 274 -43.13 5.80 -27.95
N SER A 275 -43.71 7.01 -28.01
CA SER A 275 -43.29 8.21 -27.27
C SER A 275 -43.17 8.01 -25.74
N GLU A 276 -43.68 6.89 -25.21
CA GLU A 276 -43.71 6.49 -23.80
C GLU A 276 -42.31 6.19 -23.24
N ASN A 277 -41.40 5.59 -24.02
CA ASN A 277 -40.04 5.29 -23.56
C ASN A 277 -39.16 6.54 -23.36
N ARG A 278 -39.59 7.72 -23.85
CA ARG A 278 -38.79 8.95 -23.87
C ARG A 278 -38.76 9.69 -22.54
N HIS A 279 -39.76 9.52 -21.68
CA HIS A 279 -39.85 10.19 -20.37
C HIS A 279 -39.51 9.28 -19.18
N ARG A 280 -39.28 7.99 -19.43
CA ARG A 280 -38.97 6.99 -18.41
C ARG A 280 -37.77 7.36 -17.53
N TRP A 281 -36.72 7.93 -18.11
CA TRP A 281 -35.52 8.37 -17.36
C TRP A 281 -35.81 9.50 -16.36
N LYS A 282 -36.82 10.35 -16.60
CA LYS A 282 -37.23 11.41 -15.66
C LYS A 282 -37.85 10.79 -14.41
N SER A 283 -38.69 9.76 -14.59
CA SER A 283 -39.25 8.96 -13.49
C SER A 283 -38.16 8.21 -12.73
N THR A 284 -37.23 7.56 -13.43
CA THR A 284 -36.07 6.87 -12.86
C THR A 284 -35.24 7.79 -11.95
N VAL A 285 -34.98 9.02 -12.39
CA VAL A 285 -34.23 10.02 -11.60
C VAL A 285 -34.99 10.39 -10.34
N ALA A 286 -36.29 10.67 -10.44
CA ALA A 286 -37.10 11.04 -9.29
C ALA A 286 -37.24 9.89 -8.27
N LYS A 287 -37.48 8.66 -8.75
CA LYS A 287 -37.47 7.43 -7.94
C LYS A 287 -36.15 7.22 -7.22
N SER A 288 -35.02 7.43 -7.91
CA SER A 288 -33.71 7.27 -7.29
C SER A 288 -33.44 8.26 -6.14
N ILE A 289 -33.98 9.49 -6.23
CA ILE A 289 -33.87 10.49 -5.15
C ILE A 289 -34.72 10.05 -3.96
N ALA A 290 -35.94 9.61 -4.21
CA ALA A 290 -36.84 9.07 -3.18
C ALA A 290 -36.23 7.83 -2.50
N LEU A 291 -35.65 6.90 -3.28
CA LEU A 291 -34.92 5.72 -2.78
C LEU A 291 -33.75 6.15 -1.87
N MET A 292 -32.90 7.08 -2.32
CA MET A 292 -31.77 7.56 -1.53
C MET A 292 -32.21 8.21 -0.22
N ASP A 293 -33.28 8.99 -0.26
CA ASP A 293 -33.86 9.65 0.93
C ASP A 293 -34.42 8.62 1.91
N ALA A 294 -35.26 7.70 1.44
CA ALA A 294 -35.86 6.62 2.24
C ALA A 294 -34.79 5.71 2.87
N VAL A 295 -33.75 5.35 2.10
CA VAL A 295 -32.63 4.55 2.59
C VAL A 295 -31.82 5.29 3.65
N ILE A 296 -31.51 6.58 3.46
CA ILE A 296 -30.76 7.33 4.47
C ILE A 296 -31.57 7.48 5.77
N GLN A 297 -32.88 7.69 5.66
CA GLN A 297 -33.77 7.77 6.82
C GLN A 297 -33.87 6.43 7.56
N SER A 298 -34.07 5.32 6.85
CA SER A 298 -34.18 3.98 7.46
C SER A 298 -32.87 3.47 8.07
N VAL A 299 -31.72 3.79 7.46
CA VAL A 299 -30.40 3.46 8.03
C VAL A 299 -30.11 4.25 9.31
N THR A 300 -30.68 5.45 9.43
CA THR A 300 -30.50 6.30 10.62
C THR A 300 -31.27 5.76 11.84
N ASP A 301 -32.32 4.95 11.63
CA ASP A 301 -33.04 4.31 12.71
C ASP A 301 -32.22 3.14 13.29
N ALA A 302 -31.60 3.39 14.45
CA ALA A 302 -30.64 2.50 15.09
C ALA A 302 -31.25 1.16 15.58
N ASP A 303 -32.58 1.06 15.64
CA ASP A 303 -33.29 -0.10 16.17
C ASP A 303 -33.84 -1.05 15.09
N LEU A 304 -33.71 -0.70 13.80
CA LEU A 304 -34.20 -1.54 12.71
C LEU A 304 -33.32 -2.78 12.50
N HIS A 305 -33.94 -3.95 12.62
CA HIS A 305 -33.32 -5.23 12.25
C HIS A 305 -33.26 -5.34 10.72
N VAL A 306 -32.25 -6.04 10.19
CA VAL A 306 -32.05 -6.21 8.74
C VAL A 306 -33.32 -6.76 8.06
N ASP A 307 -34.02 -7.69 8.70
CA ASP A 307 -35.21 -8.33 8.14
C ASP A 307 -36.43 -7.38 8.07
N LYS A 308 -36.41 -6.28 8.82
CA LYS A 308 -37.44 -5.23 8.79
C LYS A 308 -37.02 -4.03 7.94
N PHE A 309 -35.74 -3.96 7.54
CA PHE A 309 -35.19 -2.85 6.78
C PHE A 309 -35.88 -2.74 5.42
N ASP A 310 -35.94 -3.84 4.67
CA ASP A 310 -36.55 -3.87 3.34
C ASP A 310 -38.03 -3.48 3.40
N GLY A 311 -38.77 -4.00 4.40
CA GLY A 311 -40.16 -3.64 4.64
C GLY A 311 -40.35 -2.17 5.05
N SER A 312 -39.43 -1.60 5.83
CA SER A 312 -39.48 -0.18 6.23
C SER A 312 -39.18 0.74 5.04
N VAL A 313 -38.22 0.38 4.20
CA VAL A 313 -37.92 1.14 2.98
C VAL A 313 -39.08 1.00 1.99
N ALA A 314 -39.64 -0.20 1.82
CA ALA A 314 -40.82 -0.42 0.98
C ALA A 314 -42.03 0.39 1.48
N ALA A 315 -42.31 0.44 2.78
CA ALA A 315 -43.38 1.27 3.33
C ALA A 315 -43.12 2.77 3.09
N THR A 316 -41.90 3.24 3.38
CA THR A 316 -41.52 4.65 3.19
C THR A 316 -41.58 5.07 1.72
N THR A 317 -41.27 4.16 0.80
CA THR A 317 -41.29 4.40 -0.64
C THR A 317 -42.70 4.27 -1.23
N GLN A 318 -43.52 3.33 -0.74
CA GLN A 318 -44.93 3.20 -1.15
C GLN A 318 -45.79 4.38 -0.71
N ASP A 319 -45.47 5.01 0.41
CA ASP A 319 -46.15 6.23 0.87
C ASP A 319 -45.68 7.50 0.12
N ASP A 320 -44.71 7.38 -0.80
CA ASP A 320 -44.10 8.50 -1.50
C ASP A 320 -44.67 8.68 -2.92
N HIS A 321 -45.19 9.88 -3.19
CA HIS A 321 -45.77 10.28 -4.48
C HIS A 321 -44.85 9.97 -5.68
N TYR A 322 -43.52 9.96 -5.48
CA TYR A 322 -42.55 9.69 -6.55
C TYR A 322 -42.45 8.22 -6.97
N TYR A 323 -42.98 7.26 -6.18
CA TYR A 323 -43.01 5.83 -6.51
C TYR A 323 -44.31 5.39 -7.20
N ASP A 324 -45.43 6.05 -6.90
CA ASP A 324 -46.73 5.84 -7.57
C ASP A 324 -46.68 6.08 -9.10
N LEU A 325 -45.64 6.79 -9.57
CA LEU A 325 -45.42 7.14 -10.98
C LEU A 325 -45.07 5.95 -11.89
N HIS A 326 -44.73 4.79 -11.32
CA HIS A 326 -44.31 3.60 -12.07
C HIS A 326 -45.42 2.56 -12.31
N GLU A 327 -46.64 2.77 -11.79
CA GLU A 327 -47.80 2.06 -12.32
C GLU A 327 -48.01 2.48 -13.78
N PRO A 328 -48.52 1.61 -14.68
CA PRO A 328 -48.76 1.95 -16.10
C PRO A 328 -49.68 3.17 -16.30
N THR A 329 -50.38 3.61 -15.26
CA THR A 329 -51.18 4.83 -15.18
C THR A 329 -50.39 6.10 -14.78
N GLY A 330 -49.20 5.95 -14.20
CA GLY A 330 -48.31 7.01 -13.68
C GLY A 330 -47.29 7.59 -14.68
N GLU A 331 -47.14 7.02 -15.87
CA GLU A 331 -46.24 7.58 -16.90
C GLU A 331 -46.73 8.96 -17.40
N ARG A 332 -48.03 9.26 -17.26
CA ARG A 332 -48.61 10.59 -17.50
C ARG A 332 -48.23 11.59 -16.40
N THR A 333 -48.15 11.16 -15.14
CA THR A 333 -47.77 12.02 -14.01
C THR A 333 -46.26 12.30 -13.98
N ALA A 334 -45.41 11.43 -14.55
CA ALA A 334 -43.98 11.71 -14.76
C ALA A 334 -43.74 12.94 -15.67
N SER A 335 -44.64 13.21 -16.62
CA SER A 335 -44.61 14.43 -17.44
C SER A 335 -45.10 15.69 -16.71
N SER A 336 -45.77 15.51 -15.55
CA SER A 336 -46.27 16.57 -14.68
C SER A 336 -45.27 17.01 -13.60
N LEU A 337 -44.14 16.30 -13.45
CA LEU A 337 -43.15 16.59 -12.43
C LEU A 337 -42.43 17.92 -12.70
N LYS A 338 -42.29 18.74 -11.67
CA LYS A 338 -41.54 20.00 -11.73
C LYS A 338 -40.07 19.74 -11.41
N PRO A 339 -39.11 20.12 -12.28
CA PRO A 339 -37.69 19.92 -12.02
C PRO A 339 -37.22 20.69 -10.77
N ALA A 340 -37.84 21.82 -10.45
CA ALA A 340 -37.56 22.60 -9.25
C ALA A 340 -37.89 21.83 -7.95
N ASP A 341 -39.00 21.09 -7.90
CA ASP A 341 -39.41 20.34 -6.71
C ASP A 341 -38.48 19.14 -6.46
N VAL A 342 -38.10 18.45 -7.54
CA VAL A 342 -37.14 17.33 -7.49
C VAL A 342 -35.75 17.83 -7.08
N ALA A 343 -35.32 18.97 -7.60
CA ALA A 343 -34.05 19.59 -7.22
C ALA A 343 -34.05 20.08 -5.77
N ALA A 344 -35.16 20.61 -5.27
CA ALA A 344 -35.31 21.00 -3.86
C ALA A 344 -35.17 19.78 -2.94
N ARG A 345 -35.79 18.66 -3.30
CA ARG A 345 -35.63 17.41 -2.55
C ARG A 345 -34.19 16.92 -2.56
N LEU A 346 -33.53 16.95 -3.72
CA LEU A 346 -32.11 16.60 -3.83
C LEU A 346 -31.21 17.52 -2.96
N ASP A 347 -31.49 18.82 -2.92
CA ASP A 347 -30.78 19.76 -2.03
C ASP A 347 -31.01 19.42 -0.55
N THR A 348 -32.24 19.08 -0.15
CA THR A 348 -32.53 18.67 1.23
C THR A 348 -31.80 17.38 1.63
N LEU A 349 -31.70 16.41 0.72
CA LEU A 349 -30.97 15.17 0.93
C LEU A 349 -29.49 15.44 1.16
N LEU A 350 -28.86 16.26 0.31
CA LEU A 350 -27.43 16.59 0.40
C LEU A 350 -27.10 17.48 1.60
N THR A 351 -28.01 18.35 2.04
CA THR A 351 -27.75 19.34 3.10
C THR A 351 -28.16 18.89 4.48
N LYS A 352 -29.21 18.06 4.61
CA LYS A 352 -29.75 17.62 5.91
C LYS A 352 -29.58 16.13 6.13
N ALA A 353 -30.07 15.30 5.22
CA ALA A 353 -30.12 13.85 5.42
C ALA A 353 -28.71 13.23 5.47
N LEU A 354 -27.85 13.54 4.49
CA LEU A 354 -26.51 12.96 4.41
C LEU A 354 -25.61 13.39 5.59
N PRO A 355 -25.51 14.67 5.98
CA PRO A 355 -24.73 15.06 7.16
C PRO A 355 -25.28 14.47 8.46
N ALA A 356 -26.61 14.45 8.64
CA ALA A 356 -27.24 13.85 9.83
C ALA A 356 -26.90 12.36 9.97
N TYR A 357 -26.95 11.61 8.85
CA TYR A 357 -26.48 10.24 8.80
C TYR A 357 -25.02 10.13 9.24
N THR A 358 -24.11 10.96 8.69
CA THR A 358 -22.69 10.88 9.07
C THR A 358 -22.44 11.17 10.55
N THR A 359 -23.17 12.12 11.15
CA THR A 359 -23.02 12.44 12.58
C THR A 359 -23.57 11.33 13.47
N ASN A 360 -24.72 10.75 13.11
CA ASN A 360 -25.34 9.65 13.86
C ASN A 360 -24.51 8.38 13.74
N PHE A 361 -23.98 8.08 12.55
CA PHE A 361 -23.07 6.98 12.33
C PHE A 361 -21.78 7.13 13.15
N GLN A 362 -21.15 8.31 13.12
CA GLN A 362 -19.96 8.57 13.94
C GLN A 362 -20.25 8.48 15.44
N ALA A 363 -21.43 8.90 15.90
CA ALA A 363 -21.85 8.73 17.28
C ALA A 363 -21.99 7.24 17.65
N ALA A 364 -22.66 6.46 16.81
CA ALA A 364 -22.83 5.02 17.00
C ALA A 364 -21.49 4.26 17.02
N VAL A 365 -20.56 4.63 16.12
CA VAL A 365 -19.19 4.08 16.08
C VAL A 365 -18.36 4.55 17.28
N ARG A 366 -18.51 5.78 17.78
CA ARG A 366 -17.81 6.21 19.01
C ARG A 366 -18.28 5.45 20.25
N GLU A 367 -19.55 5.07 20.29
CA GLU A 367 -20.13 4.32 21.42
C GLU A 367 -19.75 2.82 21.39
N HIS A 368 -19.85 2.18 20.21
CA HIS A 368 -19.69 0.74 20.06
C HIS A 368 -18.33 0.32 19.49
N GLY A 369 -17.61 1.23 18.83
CA GLY A 369 -16.31 0.99 18.20
C GLY A 369 -15.17 0.82 19.20
N ARG A 370 -13.94 0.72 18.68
CA ARG A 370 -12.75 0.56 19.50
C ARG A 370 -12.50 1.80 20.38
N PRO A 371 -11.96 1.63 21.61
CA PRO A 371 -11.64 2.76 22.47
C PRO A 371 -10.58 3.67 21.82
N SER A 372 -10.64 4.96 22.15
CA SER A 372 -9.74 5.96 21.57
C SER A 372 -8.27 5.65 21.83
N LEU A 373 -7.39 6.18 20.99
CA LEU A 373 -5.94 5.95 21.09
C LEU A 373 -5.39 6.33 22.48
N LEU A 374 -5.92 7.38 23.10
CA LEU A 374 -5.53 7.77 24.46
C LEU A 374 -5.80 6.64 25.47
N VAL A 375 -6.97 6.00 25.39
CA VAL A 375 -7.34 4.88 26.29
C VAL A 375 -6.49 3.63 25.99
N ARG A 376 -6.09 3.40 24.74
CA ARG A 376 -5.26 2.24 24.38
C ARG A 376 -3.79 2.41 24.76
N TYR A 377 -3.24 3.61 24.62
CA TYR A 377 -1.81 3.87 24.73
C TYR A 377 -1.37 4.57 26.03
N TRP A 378 -2.28 4.94 26.95
CA TRP A 378 -1.86 5.58 28.21
C TRP A 378 -0.93 4.69 29.07
N LEU A 379 -1.06 3.37 29.01
CA LEU A 379 -0.18 2.44 29.72
C LEU A 379 1.25 2.46 29.15
N PRO A 380 1.48 2.17 27.85
CA PRO A 380 2.79 2.34 27.24
C PRO A 380 3.34 3.76 27.36
N VAL A 381 2.50 4.79 27.22
CA VAL A 381 2.93 6.20 27.31
C VAL A 381 3.34 6.56 28.74
N SER A 382 2.58 6.14 29.75
CA SER A 382 2.98 6.38 31.15
C SER A 382 4.25 5.60 31.50
N PHE A 383 4.37 4.34 31.07
CA PHE A 383 5.59 3.58 31.21
C PHE A 383 6.77 4.20 30.46
N ALA A 384 6.56 4.67 29.22
CA ALA A 384 7.59 5.33 28.42
C ALA A 384 7.98 6.69 29.00
N LEU A 385 7.06 7.43 29.61
CA LEU A 385 7.37 8.68 30.30
C LEU A 385 8.20 8.40 31.55
N ILE A 386 7.79 7.43 32.38
CA ILE A 386 8.55 7.03 33.57
C ILE A 386 9.93 6.49 33.17
N SER A 387 10.00 5.60 32.19
CA SER A 387 11.26 5.04 31.71
C SER A 387 12.10 6.09 30.98
N SER A 388 11.49 7.04 30.27
CA SER A 388 12.23 8.15 29.64
C SER A 388 12.93 8.98 30.70
N THR A 389 12.28 9.27 31.84
CA THR A 389 12.95 10.00 32.92
C THR A 389 14.12 9.21 33.52
N THR A 390 14.02 7.88 33.65
CA THR A 390 15.12 7.06 34.18
C THR A 390 16.23 6.84 33.16
N ILE A 391 15.91 6.57 31.90
CA ILE A 391 16.86 6.45 30.78
C ILE A 391 17.59 7.77 30.58
N LEU A 392 16.89 8.90 30.61
CA LEU A 392 17.51 10.23 30.52
C LEU A 392 18.46 10.44 31.70
N ARG A 393 18.08 10.06 32.92
CA ARG A 393 18.94 10.17 34.11
C ARG A 393 20.18 9.29 33.99
N ILE A 394 20.04 8.05 33.49
CA ILE A 394 21.16 7.14 33.23
C ILE A 394 22.06 7.69 32.13
N ALA A 395 21.51 8.16 31.02
CA ALA A 395 22.26 8.71 29.89
C ALA A 395 23.03 9.98 30.28
N VAL A 396 22.42 10.89 31.06
CA VAL A 396 23.08 12.11 31.56
C VAL A 396 24.17 11.76 32.58
N ASN A 397 23.92 10.80 33.48
CA ASN A 397 24.90 10.37 34.48
C ASN A 397 26.07 9.57 33.88
N ARG A 398 25.85 8.86 32.77
CA ARG A 398 26.84 8.01 32.09
C ARG A 398 27.41 8.63 30.81
N LYS A 399 27.25 9.96 30.62
CA LYS A 399 27.67 10.66 29.38
C LYS A 399 29.15 10.42 29.03
N GLU A 400 30.01 10.37 30.04
CA GLU A 400 31.45 10.18 29.85
C GLU A 400 31.74 8.75 29.37
N GLU A 401 31.07 7.74 29.95
CA GLU A 401 31.20 6.35 29.51
C GLU A 401 30.67 6.13 28.09
N ILE A 402 29.58 6.81 27.72
CA ILE A 402 29.06 6.73 26.34
C ILE A 402 30.06 7.37 25.37
N LEU A 403 30.67 8.49 25.76
CA LEU A 403 31.65 9.18 24.94
C LEU A 403 32.95 8.38 24.80
N THR A 404 33.40 7.69 25.86
CA THR A 404 34.51 6.74 25.76
C THR A 404 34.17 5.57 24.86
N TRP A 405 32.99 4.96 25.00
CA TRP A 405 32.56 3.86 24.12
C TRP A 405 32.50 4.27 22.65
N VAL A 406 32.00 5.47 22.33
CA VAL A 406 31.98 5.98 20.96
C VAL A 406 33.40 6.22 20.44
N ARG A 407 34.29 6.77 21.28
CA ARG A 407 35.69 7.01 20.93
C ARG A 407 36.44 5.70 20.70
N GLU A 408 36.31 4.74 21.62
CA GLU A 408 36.91 3.40 21.55
C GLU A 408 36.38 2.60 20.36
N PHE A 409 35.07 2.69 20.07
CA PHE A 409 34.50 2.09 18.87
C PHE A 409 35.06 2.73 17.60
N GLY A 410 35.18 4.06 17.57
CA GLY A 410 35.79 4.79 16.46
C GLY A 410 37.24 4.38 16.23
N GLN A 411 38.03 4.29 17.30
CA GLN A 411 39.41 3.79 17.26
C GLN A 411 39.47 2.35 16.76
N THR A 412 38.61 1.47 17.27
CA THR A 412 38.56 0.06 16.84
C THR A 412 38.25 -0.08 15.35
N VAL A 413 37.36 0.77 14.79
CA VAL A 413 37.06 0.77 13.35
C VAL A 413 38.25 1.28 12.54
N ILE A 414 38.94 2.33 13.02
CA ILE A 414 40.14 2.88 12.37
C ILE A 414 41.26 1.83 12.37
N ASP A 415 41.52 1.21 13.52
CA ASP A 415 42.56 0.19 13.69
C ASP A 415 42.26 -1.07 12.86
N PHE A 416 40.98 -1.47 12.80
CA PHE A 416 40.54 -2.57 11.92
C PHE A 416 40.83 -2.24 10.45
N TRP A 417 40.47 -1.04 9.98
CA TRP A 417 40.71 -0.64 8.60
C TRP A 417 42.20 -0.50 8.28
N ALA A 418 42.97 0.11 9.17
CA ALA A 418 44.41 0.31 9.00
C ALA A 418 45.16 -1.03 8.95
N ASN A 419 44.95 -1.90 9.94
CA ASN A 419 45.74 -3.12 10.11
C ASN A 419 45.28 -4.27 9.20
N TRP A 420 43.98 -4.37 8.89
CA TRP A 420 43.42 -5.52 8.16
C TRP A 420 43.04 -5.23 6.70
N VAL A 421 42.98 -3.97 6.29
CA VAL A 421 42.67 -3.59 4.90
C VAL A 421 43.81 -2.81 4.28
N VAL A 422 44.27 -1.71 4.89
CA VAL A 422 45.28 -0.82 4.30
C VAL A 422 46.68 -1.43 4.34
N GLU A 423 47.13 -1.94 5.48
CA GLU A 423 48.48 -2.48 5.60
C GLU A 423 48.72 -3.74 4.73
N PRO A 424 47.78 -4.71 4.68
CA PRO A 424 47.94 -5.88 3.81
C PRO A 424 47.85 -5.51 2.32
N THR A 425 46.97 -4.57 1.92
CA THR A 425 46.91 -4.10 0.52
C THR A 425 48.18 -3.35 0.13
N LYS A 426 48.77 -2.57 1.03
CA LYS A 426 50.06 -1.91 0.82
C LYS A 426 51.21 -2.92 0.67
N LYS A 427 51.21 -4.01 1.45
CA LYS A 427 52.19 -5.10 1.30
C LYS A 427 52.02 -5.85 -0.02
N VAL A 428 50.79 -6.19 -0.40
CA VAL A 428 50.49 -6.85 -1.69
C VAL A 428 50.86 -5.96 -2.88
N ILE A 429 50.48 -4.67 -2.86
CA ILE A 429 50.82 -3.74 -3.95
C ILE A 429 52.34 -3.48 -4.00
N GLY A 430 53.01 -3.43 -2.85
CA GLY A 430 54.46 -3.24 -2.76
C GLY A 430 55.24 -4.44 -3.30
N THR A 431 54.73 -5.66 -3.10
CA THR A 431 55.32 -6.90 -3.63
C THR A 431 55.08 -7.06 -5.13
N ILE A 432 53.93 -6.62 -5.65
CA ILE A 432 53.61 -6.68 -7.09
C ILE A 432 54.30 -5.55 -7.88
N ARG A 433 54.52 -4.38 -7.26
CA ARG A 433 55.10 -3.19 -7.90
C ARG A 433 56.62 -3.06 -7.71
N HIS A 434 57.28 -4.01 -7.04
CA HIS A 434 58.73 -4.07 -7.07
C HIS A 434 59.18 -4.46 -8.48
N ASP A 435 59.75 -3.49 -9.19
CA ASP A 435 60.47 -3.70 -10.45
C ASP A 435 61.66 -4.63 -10.19
N GLU A 436 62.00 -5.52 -11.13
CA GLU A 436 63.09 -6.50 -11.01
C GLU A 436 64.50 -5.86 -10.83
N ASP A 437 64.57 -4.52 -10.87
CA ASP A 437 65.75 -3.67 -10.86
C ASP A 437 65.95 -2.85 -9.57
N SER A 438 65.48 -3.29 -8.41
CA SER A 438 65.72 -2.57 -7.14
C SER A 438 66.84 -3.19 -6.28
N GLU A 439 67.92 -2.41 -6.11
CA GLU A 439 69.05 -2.44 -5.15
C GLU A 439 69.64 -3.78 -4.69
N VAL A 440 68.84 -4.67 -4.09
CA VAL A 440 69.34 -5.92 -3.48
C VAL A 440 69.61 -6.99 -4.55
N SER A 441 68.76 -7.08 -5.58
CA SER A 441 69.02 -7.92 -6.76
C SER A 441 70.15 -7.34 -7.60
N ILE A 442 70.34 -6.01 -7.59
CA ILE A 442 71.42 -5.34 -8.33
C ILE A 442 72.77 -5.58 -7.64
N MET A 443 72.85 -5.54 -6.31
CA MET A 443 74.09 -5.88 -5.60
C MET A 443 74.47 -7.34 -5.80
N SER A 444 73.53 -8.28 -5.73
CA SER A 444 73.82 -9.71 -5.96
C SER A 444 74.13 -9.99 -7.43
N LYS A 445 73.42 -9.39 -8.40
CA LYS A 445 73.74 -9.53 -9.83
C LYS A 445 75.11 -8.94 -10.16
N ARG A 446 75.45 -7.75 -9.64
CA ARG A 446 76.75 -7.10 -9.90
C ARG A 446 77.90 -7.84 -9.22
N SER A 447 77.68 -8.36 -8.00
CA SER A 447 78.65 -9.20 -7.30
C SER A 447 78.85 -10.55 -8.02
N LEU A 448 77.76 -11.18 -8.48
CA LEU A 448 77.82 -12.43 -9.25
C LEU A 448 78.49 -12.23 -10.62
N GLU A 449 78.22 -11.13 -11.31
CA GLU A 449 78.90 -10.76 -12.57
C GLU A 449 80.39 -10.52 -12.34
N SER A 450 80.75 -9.81 -11.26
CA SER A 450 82.14 -9.59 -10.86
C SER A 450 82.86 -10.90 -10.54
N ASP A 451 82.22 -11.78 -9.77
CA ASP A 451 82.78 -13.07 -9.37
C ASP A 451 82.84 -14.06 -10.55
N ARG A 452 81.87 -14.03 -11.48
CA ARG A 452 81.95 -14.76 -12.76
C ARG A 452 83.10 -14.27 -13.61
N ALA A 453 83.29 -12.96 -13.73
CA ALA A 453 84.41 -12.39 -14.48
C ALA A 453 85.77 -12.71 -13.84
N SER A 454 85.82 -12.78 -12.50
CA SER A 454 87.01 -13.25 -11.77
C SER A 454 87.31 -14.72 -12.09
N LEU A 455 86.29 -15.58 -12.01
CA LEU A 455 86.42 -17.00 -12.35
C LEU A 455 86.86 -17.20 -13.81
N GLU A 456 86.28 -16.45 -14.74
CA GLU A 456 86.63 -16.47 -16.16
C GLU A 456 88.11 -16.15 -16.39
N ARG A 457 88.62 -15.09 -15.76
CA ARG A 457 90.05 -14.74 -15.84
C ARG A 457 90.93 -15.84 -15.26
N MET A 458 90.64 -16.34 -14.07
CA MET A 458 91.48 -17.34 -13.43
C MET A 458 91.52 -18.68 -14.19
N VAL A 459 90.40 -19.12 -14.75
CA VAL A 459 90.34 -20.38 -15.50
C VAL A 459 91.10 -20.25 -16.82
N VAL A 460 90.95 -19.11 -17.51
CA VAL A 460 91.71 -18.82 -18.72
C VAL A 460 93.21 -18.75 -18.41
N ASP A 461 93.60 -18.03 -17.35
CA ASP A 461 95.00 -17.92 -16.94
C ASP A 461 95.58 -19.29 -16.58
N PHE A 462 94.82 -20.13 -15.87
CA PHE A 462 95.22 -21.49 -15.53
C PHE A 462 95.42 -22.38 -16.76
N ALA A 463 94.50 -22.30 -17.74
CA ALA A 463 94.58 -23.06 -18.98
C ALA A 463 95.77 -22.63 -19.86
N VAL A 464 96.08 -21.32 -19.88
CA VAL A 464 97.23 -20.77 -20.63
C VAL A 464 98.56 -21.16 -19.97
N GLN A 465 98.63 -21.15 -18.64
CA GLN A 465 99.85 -21.54 -17.91
C GLN A 465 100.11 -23.04 -17.95
N ASN A 466 99.07 -23.86 -18.16
CA ASN A 466 99.14 -25.32 -18.15
C ASN A 466 98.54 -25.95 -19.43
N PRO A 467 99.18 -25.75 -20.60
CA PRO A 467 98.67 -26.31 -21.85
C PRO A 467 98.90 -27.83 -21.89
N GLU A 468 97.84 -28.61 -22.08
CA GLU A 468 97.94 -30.04 -22.45
C GLU A 468 98.31 -30.18 -23.93
N GLY A 469 99.50 -29.70 -24.33
CA GLY A 469 99.97 -29.72 -25.73
C GLY A 469 100.78 -28.48 -26.13
N PRO A 470 100.99 -28.22 -27.44
CA PRO A 470 101.65 -27.00 -27.92
C PRO A 470 100.89 -25.73 -27.49
N ALA A 471 101.58 -24.59 -27.46
CA ALA A 471 101.04 -23.32 -26.98
C ALA A 471 99.71 -22.96 -27.66
N LEU A 472 98.72 -22.55 -26.86
CA LEU A 472 97.35 -22.26 -27.27
C LEU A 472 97.29 -21.02 -28.18
N ASN A 473 96.49 -21.09 -29.25
CA ASN A 473 96.19 -19.94 -30.13
C ASN A 473 95.04 -19.08 -29.58
N ASP A 474 94.99 -17.79 -29.95
CA ASP A 474 93.98 -16.83 -29.48
C ASP A 474 92.53 -17.27 -29.69
N THR A 475 92.24 -18.05 -30.75
CA THR A 475 90.91 -18.60 -31.02
C THR A 475 90.50 -19.70 -30.03
N GLN A 476 91.45 -20.46 -29.51
CA GLN A 476 91.21 -21.51 -28.50
C GLN A 476 91.00 -20.90 -27.11
N ILE A 477 91.69 -19.79 -26.81
CA ILE A 477 91.50 -19.02 -25.57
C ILE A 477 90.09 -18.42 -25.53
N ALA A 478 89.57 -17.91 -26.66
CA ALA A 478 88.20 -17.43 -26.77
C ALA A 478 87.15 -18.53 -26.61
N ASP A 479 87.41 -19.74 -27.12
CA ASP A 479 86.54 -20.91 -26.94
C ASP A 479 86.51 -21.39 -25.48
N ILE A 480 87.67 -21.42 -24.79
CA ILE A 480 87.75 -21.71 -23.35
C ILE A 480 86.96 -20.66 -22.57
N ARG A 481 87.08 -19.38 -22.91
CA ARG A 481 86.30 -18.31 -22.29
C ARG A 481 84.79 -18.50 -22.45
N ALA A 482 84.33 -18.88 -23.63
CA ALA A 482 82.92 -19.17 -23.89
C ALA A 482 82.43 -20.37 -23.06
N LYS A 483 83.21 -21.45 -23.04
CA LYS A 483 82.93 -22.66 -22.25
C LYS A 483 82.90 -22.40 -20.74
N VAL A 484 83.76 -21.52 -20.23
CA VAL A 484 83.75 -21.12 -18.82
C VAL A 484 82.53 -20.25 -18.46
N ARG A 485 82.05 -19.40 -19.38
CA ARG A 485 80.78 -18.67 -19.20
C ARG A 485 79.58 -19.61 -19.15
N GLU A 486 79.64 -20.72 -19.89
CA GLU A 486 78.68 -21.82 -19.84
C GLU A 486 78.86 -22.73 -18.60
N GLY A 487 79.93 -22.55 -17.83
CA GLY A 487 80.21 -23.26 -16.58
C GLY A 487 81.05 -24.53 -16.72
N ASP A 488 81.63 -24.77 -17.89
CA ASP A 488 82.51 -25.92 -18.14
C ASP A 488 83.92 -25.66 -17.61
N LEU A 489 84.24 -26.30 -16.48
CA LEU A 489 85.53 -26.24 -15.78
C LEU A 489 86.39 -27.49 -15.98
N THR A 490 86.06 -28.32 -16.97
CA THR A 490 86.74 -29.59 -17.26
C THR A 490 88.29 -29.52 -17.23
N PRO A 491 88.98 -28.52 -17.82
CA PRO A 491 90.44 -28.48 -17.79
C PRO A 491 91.02 -28.28 -16.38
N VAL A 492 90.36 -27.48 -15.53
CA VAL A 492 90.79 -27.26 -14.14
C VAL A 492 90.48 -28.48 -13.27
N LEU A 493 89.30 -29.08 -13.48
CA LEU A 493 88.86 -30.26 -12.72
C LEU A 493 89.74 -31.48 -12.98
N ARG A 494 90.21 -31.69 -14.22
CA ARG A 494 91.17 -32.76 -14.54
C ARG A 494 92.52 -32.56 -13.88
N ALA A 495 93.05 -31.34 -13.89
CA ALA A 495 94.30 -31.01 -13.20
C ALA A 495 94.17 -31.22 -11.68
N TYR A 496 93.07 -30.76 -11.10
CA TYR A 496 92.72 -31.00 -9.70
C TYR A 496 92.65 -32.50 -9.36
N GLU A 497 91.90 -33.30 -10.13
CA GLU A 497 91.70 -34.73 -9.90
C GLU A 497 93.00 -35.53 -10.01
N LYS A 498 93.89 -35.15 -10.93
CA LYS A 498 95.20 -35.78 -11.10
C LYS A 498 96.14 -35.46 -9.94
N GLU A 499 96.17 -34.21 -9.51
CA GLU A 499 97.16 -33.75 -8.52
C GLU A 499 96.73 -34.01 -7.07
N ILE A 500 95.43 -34.12 -6.80
CA ILE A 500 94.93 -34.47 -5.46
C ILE A 500 95.28 -35.91 -5.04
N GLN A 501 95.55 -36.79 -6.00
CA GLN A 501 96.02 -38.16 -5.73
C GLN A 501 97.38 -38.20 -5.02
N SER A 502 98.18 -37.12 -5.11
CA SER A 502 99.45 -36.97 -4.38
C SER A 502 99.61 -35.56 -3.79
N PRO A 503 98.89 -35.25 -2.70
CA PRO A 503 98.58 -33.87 -2.29
C PRO A 503 99.81 -33.04 -1.92
N VAL A 504 100.81 -33.64 -1.26
CA VAL A 504 102.01 -32.91 -0.82
C VAL A 504 102.93 -32.58 -2.00
N LYS A 505 103.03 -33.47 -3.00
CA LYS A 505 103.83 -33.23 -4.20
C LYS A 505 103.12 -32.29 -5.16
N GLY A 506 101.81 -32.46 -5.34
CA GLY A 506 100.97 -31.62 -6.20
C GLY A 506 100.85 -30.17 -5.71
N ALA A 507 100.91 -29.92 -4.40
CA ALA A 507 100.83 -28.56 -3.88
C ALA A 507 102.15 -27.77 -3.96
N ILE A 508 103.31 -28.45 -3.87
CA ILE A 508 104.63 -27.80 -3.85
C ILE A 508 105.26 -27.75 -5.26
N MET A 509 105.04 -28.78 -6.07
CA MET A 509 105.65 -28.92 -7.40
C MET A 509 104.62 -28.85 -8.54
N GLY A 510 103.31 -28.90 -8.23
CA GLY A 510 102.22 -28.93 -9.21
C GLY A 510 101.25 -27.76 -9.07
N ASN A 511 100.11 -27.84 -9.74
CA ASN A 511 99.13 -26.76 -9.87
C ASN A 511 97.94 -26.88 -8.90
N LEU A 512 98.05 -27.74 -7.88
CA LEU A 512 96.93 -28.16 -7.05
C LEU A 512 96.36 -26.98 -6.24
N ALA A 513 97.24 -26.09 -5.78
CA ALA A 513 96.86 -24.88 -5.07
C ALA A 513 96.02 -23.94 -5.95
N SER A 514 96.42 -23.73 -7.20
CA SER A 514 95.70 -22.88 -8.15
C SER A 514 94.35 -23.49 -8.54
N ALA A 515 94.29 -24.80 -8.79
CA ALA A 515 93.05 -25.50 -9.11
C ALA A 515 92.06 -25.50 -7.92
N LEU A 516 92.55 -25.65 -6.69
CA LEU A 516 91.76 -25.49 -5.47
C LEU A 516 91.21 -24.07 -5.30
N LEU A 517 92.02 -23.04 -5.54
CA LEU A 517 91.57 -21.64 -5.46
C LEU A 517 90.46 -21.33 -6.48
N ILE A 518 90.56 -21.88 -7.70
CA ILE A 518 89.50 -21.76 -8.71
C ILE A 518 88.22 -22.45 -8.24
N GLN A 519 88.32 -23.64 -7.65
CA GLN A 519 87.17 -24.37 -7.12
C GLN A 519 86.49 -23.61 -5.97
N VAL A 520 87.27 -22.95 -5.10
CA VAL A 520 86.73 -22.10 -4.03
C VAL A 520 85.97 -20.90 -4.60
N GLN A 521 86.49 -20.23 -5.63
CA GLN A 521 85.76 -19.12 -6.27
C GLN A 521 84.51 -19.61 -7.03
N LYS A 522 84.56 -20.79 -7.66
CA LYS A 522 83.36 -21.40 -8.25
C LYS A 522 82.29 -21.68 -7.20
N THR A 523 82.69 -22.23 -6.06
CA THR A 523 81.78 -22.50 -4.94
C THR A 523 81.17 -21.21 -4.40
N LYS A 524 81.94 -20.11 -4.35
CA LYS A 524 81.43 -18.78 -3.97
C LYS A 524 80.34 -18.28 -4.94
N VAL A 525 80.59 -18.38 -6.25
CA VAL A 525 79.61 -18.00 -7.29
C VAL A 525 78.35 -18.87 -7.21
N ASP A 526 78.49 -20.18 -7.01
CA ASP A 526 77.35 -21.09 -6.94
C ASP A 526 76.52 -20.89 -5.67
N VAL A 527 77.18 -20.57 -4.54
CA VAL A 527 76.50 -20.19 -3.30
C VAL A 527 75.77 -18.87 -3.46
N GLU A 528 76.38 -17.87 -4.11
CA GLU A 528 75.73 -16.57 -4.34
C GLU A 528 74.53 -16.70 -5.30
N LEU A 529 74.63 -17.54 -6.34
CA LEU A 529 73.52 -17.85 -7.24
C LEU A 529 72.38 -18.57 -6.50
N ALA A 530 72.71 -19.57 -5.67
CA ALA A 530 71.73 -20.29 -4.86
C ALA A 530 71.06 -19.37 -3.82
N MET A 531 71.82 -18.47 -3.21
CA MET A 531 71.33 -17.48 -2.25
C MET A 531 70.39 -16.48 -2.92
N SER A 532 70.70 -16.05 -4.16
CA SER A 532 69.77 -15.26 -4.99
C SER A 532 68.50 -16.04 -5.35
N GLY A 533 68.60 -17.35 -5.59
CA GLY A 533 67.44 -18.22 -5.83
C GLY A 533 66.53 -18.33 -4.60
N ILE A 534 67.12 -18.42 -3.39
CA ILE A 534 66.36 -18.48 -2.12
C ILE A 534 65.57 -17.18 -1.89
N ASP A 535 66.17 -16.02 -2.17
CA ASP A 535 65.50 -14.73 -2.02
C ASP A 535 64.24 -14.64 -2.90
N SER A 536 64.33 -15.14 -4.14
CA SER A 536 63.19 -15.21 -5.06
C SER A 536 62.06 -16.11 -4.54
N ILE A 537 62.39 -17.21 -3.85
CA ILE A 537 61.40 -18.13 -3.27
C ILE A 537 60.74 -17.50 -2.05
N LEU A 538 61.51 -16.89 -1.13
CA LEU A 538 60.97 -16.19 0.03
C LEU A 538 60.05 -15.04 -0.38
N LYS A 539 60.40 -14.33 -1.47
CA LYS A 539 59.55 -13.29 -2.05
C LYS A 539 58.23 -13.84 -2.62
N SER A 540 58.28 -14.99 -3.30
CA SER A 540 57.06 -15.64 -3.82
C SER A 540 56.09 -16.07 -2.72
N GLN A 541 56.60 -16.40 -1.53
CA GLN A 541 55.80 -16.76 -0.36
C GLN A 541 55.26 -15.55 0.40
N GLU A 542 55.94 -14.40 0.35
CA GLU A 542 55.47 -13.15 0.94
C GLU A 542 54.11 -12.72 0.38
N LEU A 543 53.89 -12.94 -0.92
CA LEU A 543 52.62 -12.63 -1.59
C LEU A 543 51.48 -13.56 -1.11
N LEU A 544 51.77 -14.83 -0.85
CA LEU A 544 50.81 -15.76 -0.24
C LEU A 544 50.45 -15.33 1.19
N PHE A 545 51.43 -14.95 2.01
CA PHE A 545 51.19 -14.41 3.35
C PHE A 545 50.39 -13.11 3.32
N GLY A 546 50.62 -12.24 2.33
CA GLY A 546 49.83 -11.03 2.09
C GLY A 546 48.35 -11.31 1.80
N PHE A 547 48.05 -12.30 0.96
CA PHE A 547 46.66 -12.70 0.67
C PHE A 547 45.97 -13.40 1.84
N ILE A 548 46.70 -14.25 2.59
CA ILE A 548 46.16 -14.89 3.80
C ILE A 548 45.81 -13.83 4.85
N GLY A 549 46.64 -12.80 5.03
CA GLY A 549 46.36 -11.68 5.94
C GLY A 549 45.17 -10.79 5.51
N LEU A 550 44.89 -10.69 4.21
CA LEU A 550 43.81 -9.86 3.66
C LEU A 550 42.43 -10.54 3.71
N THR A 551 42.40 -11.88 3.73
CA THR A 551 41.16 -12.68 3.65
C THR A 551 40.18 -12.40 4.82
N PRO A 552 40.61 -12.35 6.10
CA PRO A 552 39.71 -12.05 7.22
C PRO A 552 39.04 -10.68 7.11
N GLY A 553 39.80 -9.65 6.70
CA GLY A 553 39.29 -8.28 6.57
C GLY A 553 38.20 -8.14 5.51
N VAL A 554 38.38 -8.79 4.36
CA VAL A 554 37.39 -8.81 3.26
C VAL A 554 36.12 -9.56 3.68
N LEU A 555 36.27 -10.72 4.34
CA LEU A 555 35.13 -11.54 4.76
C LEU A 555 34.25 -10.82 5.78
N VAL A 556 34.86 -10.16 6.79
CA VAL A 556 34.15 -9.35 7.77
C VAL A 556 33.44 -8.16 7.12
N THR A 557 34.09 -7.46 6.18
CA THR A 557 33.50 -6.31 5.47
C THR A 557 32.29 -6.73 4.64
N ILE A 558 32.37 -7.85 3.91
CA ILE A 558 31.26 -8.42 3.15
C ILE A 558 30.13 -8.88 4.08
N GLY A 559 30.46 -9.50 5.21
CA GLY A 559 29.50 -9.93 6.22
C GLY A 559 28.70 -8.77 6.80
N VAL A 560 29.37 -7.68 7.20
CA VAL A 560 28.74 -6.45 7.69
C VAL A 560 27.87 -5.81 6.62
N TYR A 561 28.36 -5.70 5.38
CA TYR A 561 27.57 -5.16 4.26
C TYR A 561 26.30 -5.99 3.98
N ARG A 562 26.41 -7.33 3.95
CA ARG A 562 25.26 -8.23 3.79
C ARG A 562 24.28 -8.12 4.95
N TRP A 563 24.77 -7.99 6.18
CA TRP A 563 23.93 -7.81 7.37
C TRP A 563 23.13 -6.49 7.30
N PHE A 564 23.79 -5.37 7.01
CA PHE A 564 23.10 -4.07 6.84
C PHE A 564 22.05 -4.10 5.72
N ARG A 565 22.41 -4.66 4.56
CA ARG A 565 21.48 -4.82 3.43
C ARG A 565 20.32 -5.77 3.79
N GLY A 566 20.60 -6.85 4.50
CA GLY A 566 19.61 -7.82 4.97
C GLY A 566 18.60 -7.20 5.93
N VAL A 567 19.06 -6.47 6.94
CA VAL A 567 18.19 -5.82 7.94
C VAL A 567 17.23 -4.80 7.31
N PHE A 568 17.69 -4.02 6.33
CA PHE A 568 16.84 -3.07 5.61
C PHE A 568 15.92 -3.73 4.57
N SER A 569 16.38 -4.79 3.91
CA SER A 569 15.62 -5.49 2.86
C SER A 569 14.54 -6.42 3.42
N ASN A 570 14.77 -7.09 4.55
CA ASN A 570 13.85 -8.09 5.10
C ASN A 570 12.46 -7.50 5.43
N ARG A 571 12.42 -6.21 5.78
CA ARG A 571 11.18 -5.49 6.06
C ARG A 571 10.31 -5.27 4.83
N ARG A 572 10.87 -5.29 3.61
CA ARG A 572 10.09 -5.15 2.37
C ARG A 572 9.42 -6.48 1.99
N GLY A 573 10.14 -7.60 2.11
CA GLY A 573 9.61 -8.94 1.83
C GLY A 573 8.46 -9.33 2.77
N VAL A 574 8.62 -9.14 4.09
CA VAL A 574 7.57 -9.44 5.08
C VAL A 574 6.31 -8.60 4.84
N LYS A 575 6.46 -7.32 4.48
CA LYS A 575 5.32 -6.45 4.16
C LYS A 575 4.61 -6.86 2.87
N GLN A 576 5.35 -7.33 1.86
CA GLN A 576 4.76 -7.85 0.62
C GLN A 576 3.99 -9.14 0.88
N TRP A 577 4.59 -10.09 1.62
CA TRP A 577 3.94 -11.34 2.01
C TRP A 577 2.66 -11.11 2.83
N ALA A 578 2.70 -10.17 3.79
CA ALA A 578 1.52 -9.80 4.56
C ALA A 578 0.38 -9.23 3.68
N ARG A 579 0.72 -8.42 2.66
CA ARG A 579 -0.27 -7.88 1.70
C ARG A 579 -0.84 -8.95 0.77
N GLN A 580 -0.01 -9.89 0.32
CA GLN A 580 -0.46 -11.03 -0.47
C GLN A 580 -1.40 -11.94 0.33
N GLY A 581 -1.06 -12.21 1.59
CA GLY A 581 -1.94 -12.93 2.52
C GLY A 581 -3.27 -12.20 2.75
N GLN A 582 -3.24 -10.86 2.86
CA GLN A 582 -4.45 -10.06 3.00
C GLN A 582 -5.38 -10.17 1.78
N LEU A 583 -4.84 -10.19 0.55
CA LEU A 583 -5.61 -10.40 -0.67
C LEU A 583 -6.31 -11.76 -0.69
N LEU A 584 -5.61 -12.83 -0.29
CA LEU A 584 -6.21 -14.17 -0.17
C LEU A 584 -7.31 -14.22 0.88
N LEU A 585 -7.14 -13.53 2.00
CA LEU A 585 -8.17 -13.46 3.05
C LEU A 585 -9.43 -12.74 2.56
N ILE A 586 -9.28 -11.63 1.82
CA ILE A 586 -10.41 -10.91 1.22
C ILE A 586 -11.10 -11.79 0.17
N LEU A 587 -10.34 -12.45 -0.71
CA LEU A 587 -10.91 -13.36 -1.71
C LEU A 587 -11.66 -14.54 -1.06
N ARG A 588 -11.13 -15.09 0.04
CA ARG A 588 -11.81 -16.13 0.83
C ARG A 588 -13.08 -15.59 1.49
N ASN A 589 -13.09 -14.34 1.95
CA ASN A 589 -14.29 -13.73 2.52
C ASN A 589 -15.37 -13.56 1.44
N ILE A 590 -15.00 -13.12 0.23
CA ILE A 590 -15.90 -13.03 -0.93
C ILE A 590 -16.48 -14.41 -1.26
N ASP A 591 -15.63 -15.44 -1.39
CA ASP A 591 -16.05 -16.82 -1.62
C ASP A 591 -17.03 -17.30 -0.54
N ARG A 592 -16.74 -17.02 0.73
CA ARG A 592 -17.64 -17.36 1.85
C ARG A 592 -18.99 -16.63 1.79
N ILE A 593 -19.01 -15.37 1.35
CA ILE A 593 -20.27 -14.62 1.16
C ILE A 593 -21.08 -15.25 0.02
N LEU A 594 -20.45 -15.54 -1.11
CA LEU A 594 -21.13 -16.15 -2.28
C LEU A 594 -21.63 -17.57 -2.01
N VAL A 595 -20.86 -18.40 -1.31
CA VAL A 595 -21.27 -19.77 -0.96
C VAL A 595 -22.36 -19.75 0.12
N GLY A 596 -22.35 -18.74 1.00
CA GLY A 596 -23.36 -18.57 2.04
C GLY A 596 -24.65 -17.89 1.56
N ALA A 597 -24.63 -17.24 0.40
CA ALA A 597 -25.77 -16.53 -0.16
C ALA A 597 -26.82 -17.51 -0.70
N THR A 598 -28.08 -17.27 -0.37
CA THR A 598 -29.22 -17.99 -0.96
C THR A 598 -29.70 -17.23 -2.20
N PRO A 599 -29.89 -17.90 -3.35
CA PRO A 599 -30.44 -17.24 -4.53
C PRO A 599 -31.91 -16.87 -4.30
N ASN A 600 -32.32 -15.72 -4.80
CA ASN A 600 -33.72 -15.31 -4.88
C ASN A 600 -34.45 -16.03 -6.04
N GLU A 601 -35.76 -15.82 -6.20
CA GLU A 601 -36.59 -16.47 -7.25
C GLU A 601 -36.04 -16.27 -8.69
N PHE A 602 -35.32 -15.17 -8.91
CA PHE A 602 -34.68 -14.84 -10.19
C PHE A 602 -33.23 -15.35 -10.33
N GLY A 603 -32.71 -16.10 -9.35
CA GLY A 603 -31.31 -16.57 -9.32
C GLY A 603 -30.29 -15.49 -8.90
N GLU A 604 -30.77 -14.34 -8.43
CA GLU A 604 -29.96 -13.20 -7.98
C GLU A 604 -29.63 -13.29 -6.48
N ILE A 605 -28.60 -12.57 -6.03
CA ILE A 605 -28.21 -12.49 -4.62
C ILE A 605 -29.09 -11.46 -3.89
N PHE A 606 -29.53 -11.76 -2.66
CA PHE A 606 -30.20 -10.78 -1.80
C PHE A 606 -29.36 -9.51 -1.59
N TYR A 607 -30.02 -8.35 -1.52
CA TYR A 607 -29.36 -7.04 -1.43
C TYR A 607 -28.33 -6.95 -0.30
N LYS A 608 -28.62 -7.53 0.87
CA LYS A 608 -27.69 -7.63 2.00
C LYS A 608 -26.35 -8.27 1.64
N ASP A 609 -26.39 -9.46 1.03
CA ASP A 609 -25.18 -10.22 0.70
C ASP A 609 -24.45 -9.57 -0.48
N HIS A 610 -25.20 -8.98 -1.41
CA HIS A 610 -24.63 -8.19 -2.50
C HIS A 610 -23.85 -6.96 -1.99
N GLY A 611 -24.40 -6.19 -1.05
CA GLY A 611 -23.69 -5.05 -0.48
C GLY A 611 -22.49 -5.44 0.39
N LEU A 612 -22.53 -6.60 1.04
CA LEU A 612 -21.35 -7.16 1.71
C LEU A 612 -20.25 -7.52 0.69
N LEU A 613 -20.63 -8.16 -0.42
CA LEU A 613 -19.73 -8.43 -1.54
C LEU A 613 -19.13 -7.13 -2.08
N LEU A 614 -19.92 -6.07 -2.25
CA LEU A 614 -19.46 -4.77 -2.73
C LEU A 614 -18.34 -4.18 -1.84
N CYS A 615 -18.50 -4.30 -0.51
CA CYS A 615 -17.50 -3.85 0.45
C CYS A 615 -16.18 -4.61 0.30
N GLU A 616 -16.24 -5.94 0.24
CA GLU A 616 -15.05 -6.79 0.10
C GLU A 616 -14.38 -6.63 -1.26
N VAL A 617 -15.15 -6.51 -2.34
CA VAL A 617 -14.65 -6.27 -3.68
C VAL A 617 -13.95 -4.91 -3.79
N HIS A 618 -14.48 -3.88 -3.12
CA HIS A 618 -13.81 -2.58 -3.03
C HIS A 618 -12.45 -2.69 -2.34
N LEU A 619 -12.39 -3.39 -1.20
CA LEU A 619 -11.14 -3.66 -0.48
C LEU A 619 -10.15 -4.46 -1.34
N LEU A 620 -10.64 -5.50 -2.02
CA LEU A 620 -9.85 -6.35 -2.91
C LEU A 620 -9.21 -5.50 -4.01
N ARG A 621 -10.00 -4.63 -4.65
CA ARG A 621 -9.52 -3.72 -5.70
C ARG A 621 -8.47 -2.74 -5.18
N GLN A 622 -8.66 -2.19 -3.99
CA GLN A 622 -7.74 -1.24 -3.37
C GLN A 622 -6.38 -1.89 -3.10
N GLU A 623 -6.35 -3.07 -2.47
CA GLU A 623 -5.11 -3.77 -2.18
C GLU A 623 -4.48 -4.37 -3.45
N ALA A 624 -5.29 -4.85 -4.41
CA ALA A 624 -4.80 -5.38 -5.68
C ALA A 624 -4.07 -4.32 -6.50
N SER A 625 -4.52 -3.06 -6.47
CA SER A 625 -3.85 -1.95 -7.17
C SER A 625 -2.41 -1.68 -6.71
N ARG A 626 -2.06 -2.12 -5.49
CA ARG A 626 -0.71 -1.97 -4.91
C ARG A 626 0.18 -3.18 -5.15
N VAL A 627 -0.40 -4.33 -5.48
CA VAL A 627 0.31 -5.61 -5.63
C VAL A 627 0.45 -6.00 -7.10
N LEU A 628 -0.59 -5.78 -7.92
CA LEU A 628 -0.62 -6.18 -9.33
C LEU A 628 0.07 -5.15 -10.25
N PRO A 629 0.81 -5.60 -11.28
CA PRO A 629 1.28 -4.73 -12.36
C PRO A 629 0.12 -4.09 -13.13
N ARG A 630 0.31 -2.88 -13.68
CA ARG A 630 -0.77 -2.08 -14.32
C ARG A 630 -1.56 -2.81 -15.40
N ARG A 631 -0.91 -3.60 -16.26
CA ARG A 631 -1.57 -4.34 -17.34
C ARG A 631 -2.49 -5.43 -16.79
N ILE A 632 -1.97 -6.26 -15.89
CA ILE A 632 -2.71 -7.35 -15.25
C ILE A 632 -3.83 -6.80 -14.36
N PHE A 633 -3.60 -5.64 -13.73
CA PHE A 633 -4.63 -4.95 -12.98
C PHE A 633 -5.81 -4.52 -13.85
N HIS A 634 -5.59 -4.12 -15.12
CA HIS A 634 -6.69 -3.79 -16.03
C HIS A 634 -7.56 -5.01 -16.33
N ASP A 635 -6.95 -6.14 -16.66
CA ASP A 635 -7.69 -7.40 -16.90
C ASP A 635 -8.43 -7.86 -15.64
N PHE A 636 -7.83 -7.64 -14.46
CA PHE A 636 -8.46 -7.92 -13.17
C PHE A 636 -9.69 -7.04 -12.92
N LEU A 637 -9.71 -5.78 -13.38
CA LEU A 637 -10.88 -4.92 -13.23
C LEU A 637 -12.10 -5.46 -14.00
N GLN A 638 -11.88 -6.06 -15.18
CA GLN A 638 -12.96 -6.65 -15.95
C GLN A 638 -13.61 -7.84 -15.22
N GLU A 639 -12.80 -8.68 -14.57
CA GLU A 639 -13.29 -9.78 -13.73
C GLU A 639 -14.04 -9.26 -12.50
N ILE A 640 -13.56 -8.18 -11.90
CA ILE A 640 -14.23 -7.52 -10.77
C ILE A 640 -15.58 -6.91 -11.19
N ASP A 641 -15.65 -6.34 -12.39
CA ASP A 641 -16.90 -5.81 -12.95
C ASP A 641 -17.95 -6.91 -13.18
N GLU A 642 -17.52 -8.08 -13.66
CA GLU A 642 -18.40 -9.24 -13.80
C GLU A 642 -18.88 -9.77 -12.44
N LEU A 643 -18.00 -9.76 -11.44
CA LEU A 643 -18.33 -10.18 -10.07
C LEU A 643 -19.35 -9.27 -9.36
N VAL A 644 -19.31 -7.97 -9.65
CA VAL A 644 -20.21 -6.97 -9.04
C VAL A 644 -21.59 -6.95 -9.70
N ASN A 645 -21.72 -7.49 -10.91
CA ASN A 645 -22.99 -7.46 -11.62
C ASN A 645 -23.99 -8.45 -10.99
N ILE A 646 -25.01 -7.92 -10.28
CA ILE A 646 -26.08 -8.68 -9.61
C ILE A 646 -26.82 -9.61 -10.59
N GLN A 647 -27.07 -9.11 -11.80
CA GLN A 647 -27.91 -9.76 -12.81
C GLN A 647 -27.20 -10.94 -13.50
N SER A 648 -25.89 -11.10 -13.30
CA SER A 648 -25.14 -12.21 -13.87
C SER A 648 -25.52 -13.57 -13.25
N GLY A 649 -26.21 -13.55 -12.10
CA GLY A 649 -26.65 -14.73 -11.35
C GLY A 649 -25.57 -15.27 -10.41
N LEU A 650 -25.99 -15.88 -9.31
CA LEU A 650 -25.10 -16.39 -8.26
C LEU A 650 -24.07 -17.40 -8.79
N GLU A 651 -24.48 -18.33 -9.65
CA GLU A 651 -23.59 -19.36 -10.21
C GLU A 651 -22.45 -18.78 -11.07
N ARG A 652 -22.75 -17.71 -11.82
CA ARG A 652 -21.76 -17.05 -12.67
C ARG A 652 -20.74 -16.30 -11.82
N GLN A 653 -21.19 -15.61 -10.78
CA GLN A 653 -20.32 -14.91 -9.83
C GLN A 653 -19.37 -15.87 -9.10
N GLN A 654 -19.85 -17.06 -8.70
CA GLN A 654 -18.99 -18.10 -8.11
C GLN A 654 -17.89 -18.55 -9.09
N LYS A 655 -18.23 -18.82 -10.36
CA LYS A 655 -17.25 -19.17 -11.40
C LYS A 655 -16.23 -18.05 -11.65
N VAL A 656 -16.65 -16.79 -11.57
CA VAL A 656 -15.75 -15.63 -11.69
C VAL A 656 -14.72 -15.64 -10.56
N VAL A 657 -15.13 -15.89 -9.32
CA VAL A 657 -14.22 -15.98 -8.17
C VAL A 657 -13.22 -17.13 -8.33
N GLU A 658 -13.66 -18.30 -8.81
CA GLU A 658 -12.76 -19.41 -9.09
C GLU A 658 -11.73 -19.08 -10.16
N ARG A 659 -12.17 -18.42 -11.25
CA ARG A 659 -11.29 -17.94 -12.31
C ARG A 659 -10.29 -16.90 -11.79
N ILE A 660 -10.71 -15.96 -10.94
CA ILE A 660 -9.80 -14.99 -10.30
C ILE A 660 -8.76 -15.74 -9.45
N ARG A 661 -9.20 -16.71 -8.64
CA ARG A 661 -8.30 -17.50 -7.79
C ARG A 661 -7.25 -18.24 -8.60
N TRP A 662 -7.65 -18.84 -9.72
CA TRP A 662 -6.74 -19.59 -10.60
C TRP A 662 -5.81 -18.66 -11.40
N ALA A 663 -6.37 -17.71 -12.13
CA ALA A 663 -5.63 -16.84 -13.06
C ALA A 663 -4.63 -15.91 -12.34
N TYR A 664 -4.97 -15.43 -11.14
CA TYR A 664 -4.14 -14.49 -10.39
C TYR A 664 -3.35 -15.13 -9.22
N SER A 665 -3.41 -16.46 -9.09
CA SER A 665 -2.72 -17.23 -8.03
C SER A 665 -1.26 -16.84 -7.84
N LYS A 666 -0.50 -16.69 -8.94
CA LYS A 666 0.93 -16.30 -8.93
C LYS A 666 1.22 -15.00 -8.15
N TRP A 667 0.29 -14.05 -8.13
CA TRP A 667 0.48 -12.78 -7.43
C TRP A 667 -0.06 -12.81 -6.00
N PHE A 668 -0.96 -13.74 -5.70
CA PHE A 668 -1.55 -13.94 -4.38
C PHE A 668 -0.76 -14.92 -3.51
N THR A 669 0.00 -15.85 -4.10
CA THR A 669 0.88 -16.80 -3.41
C THR A 669 2.31 -16.63 -3.93
N ALA A 670 3.22 -16.14 -3.07
CA ALA A 670 4.67 -16.13 -3.33
C ALA A 670 5.41 -16.97 -2.31
#